data_AF-A0A373VNT8-F1
#
_entry.id   AF-A0A373VNT8-F1
#
_cell.length_a   1.000
_cell.length_b   1.000
_cell.length_c   1.000
_cell.angle_alpha   90.00
_cell.angle_beta   90.00
_cell.angle_gamma   90.00
#
_symmetry.space_group_name_H-M   'P 1'
#
loop_
_entity.id
_entity.type
_entity.pdbx_description
1 polymer ?
#
loop_
_entity_poly.entity_id
_entity_poly.type
_entity_poly.pdbx_seq_one_letter_code
_entity_poly.pdbx_strand_id
1 'polypeptide(L)'
;MWGVLKRGQESVMRKKLSKVMALICAATITVTSMPYLSDSTKGATMDFSAENSSVMVDKGGYKKEVYGVGTDDWGVTWTDRKNNLPTRTTYLTDNYKETVGTVPTNDWASSVVFDKYSESLYAHPLAYRAASNGMQMASPAVTSGTSYVDGEPTVESLLEDNTVELVVGGNNFSAKDAKVDKTTDWTYDILMENNASTSSIMATIGKGTPYAYYNFKNVEPTISLGAGGTDLAIYKNSTSSNILGVSLKNKKDGKTHYYLISAPSGTTWVNAGGKLTAKMPAGKNYMSVAILPDGSDNAFELYKKYAFNFITDTKVEWKYLSNSSKVVTKYNVVTKNMETGANGGDTIIALYPHQWRYANSKFTGYTYDTIRGTMKTVVGTSYSTTMQYNGILSSLPVTKDEDTVGKIKDQLGYLYSYRKSKDDPKWICFLEGQYGGYDTYWVGKNLNTLSDAIWLADQFKDNDMKTMTNDMVEGVENYLEFWLDPHRAYIDGQHVDDYFYYDKEYGTLIGYPTSYDSDKQVNDHHFHYGYWIKAAAAVAMKDPQWAKEWGGMVYEMIGDIANANRDGSSYNKNSETRYPFLRNFDIYEGHSWASGVANYEFDENGQMVDKKGGLSGGNNQESSSESVNAWSSLILWGEAVGDERIRDLGIYMYTTEIAAIEDYYYDVHNEIFTKEYKDSNNYNIQTVTRLFGGRYDHTAWWTENPIEVTTITMLPISGATLYMGKYKDKVKNVVDSIGENSKQWSNFVNNKEQICTNYGKKDMLTDPKTNQDVVAEYYAYYDPDAALAKVDLSDSGKVENGESRAHTLAYITSLKEYGNQNFDITGSTPFSVVLEKNGVKTYVVENHTDKTQRTYFSDKTYVDVPANSVYAGGKSGDGENPNKDDSQEITKPEATTAKQSETTTKEETTTKKQEETVSKEQTTTDKLNESTTEQIQVTTKDEIKENQSTKDNKHSDVTTTANKEGFSTGGVGNGEKYQAPGKVKKLKVKKKSLKKIRLSWKKVSGANGYQVSVKVRKKGKFKVVKTIRKNKYIRRKYRNKIIYVKVRAYKIVAGNKIYGKYSAVKKYKNK
;
A
#
# COMPACT_ATOMS: atom_id res chain seq x y z
N MET A 1 -25.29 -44.52 56.09
CA MET A 1 -25.36 -45.71 56.97
C MET A 1 -24.73 -46.85 56.18
N TRP A 2 -23.40 -47.01 56.27
CA TRP A 2 -22.67 -47.98 57.11
C TRP A 2 -22.26 -49.21 56.28
N GLY A 3 -21.02 -49.70 56.30
CA GLY A 3 -19.83 -49.34 57.08
C GLY A 3 -18.62 -50.15 56.57
N VAL A 4 -17.41 -49.59 56.55
CA VAL A 4 -16.45 -49.43 57.67
C VAL A 4 -15.57 -50.68 57.90
N LEU A 5 -14.26 -50.50 57.66
CA LEU A 5 -13.05 -51.02 58.37
C LEU A 5 -11.86 -50.87 57.39
N LYS A 6 -10.96 -49.87 57.40
CA LYS A 6 -10.22 -49.10 58.42
C LYS A 6 -8.95 -49.81 58.95
N ARG A 7 -7.78 -49.35 58.47
CA ARG A 7 -6.47 -49.10 59.14
C ARG A 7 -5.42 -48.92 58.01
N GLY A 8 -4.55 -47.91 57.94
CA GLY A 8 -4.11 -46.87 58.88
C GLY A 8 -2.58 -46.92 59.04
N GLN A 9 -1.84 -46.02 58.36
CA GLN A 9 -0.46 -45.50 58.56
C GLN A 9 0.01 -44.98 57.18
N GLU A 10 0.44 -43.74 56.92
CA GLU A 10 1.03 -42.69 57.76
C GLU A 10 0.52 -41.29 57.39
N SER A 11 0.46 -40.43 58.42
CA SER A 11 0.27 -38.99 58.37
C SER A 11 1.46 -38.34 59.09
N VAL A 12 1.87 -37.15 58.65
CA VAL A 12 2.25 -36.01 59.52
C VAL A 12 3.50 -36.15 60.41
N MET A 13 4.54 -35.43 60.01
CA MET A 13 5.49 -34.67 60.85
C MET A 13 6.06 -33.56 59.94
N ARG A 14 6.00 -32.23 60.16
CA ARG A 14 5.76 -31.40 61.35
C ARG A 14 5.33 -29.97 60.92
N LYS A 15 4.16 -29.53 61.40
CA LYS A 15 4.01 -28.19 61.99
C LYS A 15 3.93 -28.42 63.51
N LYS A 16 5.01 -28.14 64.25
CA LYS A 16 5.09 -27.74 65.69
C LYS A 16 6.43 -28.12 66.34
N LEU A 17 7.23 -27.09 66.64
CA LEU A 17 7.95 -26.85 67.90
C LEU A 17 8.37 -25.37 67.85
N SER A 18 7.48 -24.43 68.18
CA SER A 18 7.36 -23.76 69.50
C SER A 18 8.65 -23.15 70.04
N LYS A 19 8.76 -21.82 69.85
CA LYS A 19 9.15 -20.79 70.83
C LYS A 19 10.28 -21.12 71.80
N VAL A 20 11.43 -20.45 71.61
CA VAL A 20 12.11 -19.69 72.67
C VAL A 20 12.74 -18.43 72.05
N MET A 21 12.23 -17.27 72.52
CA MET A 21 12.90 -15.96 72.73
C MET A 21 13.62 -15.29 71.53
N ALA A 22 13.09 -14.22 70.94
CA ALA A 22 12.90 -12.86 71.47
C ALA A 22 14.09 -11.92 71.19
N LEU A 23 13.72 -10.72 70.71
CA LEU A 23 14.39 -9.43 70.80
C LEU A 23 15.52 -9.10 69.79
N ILE A 24 15.49 -7.81 69.40
CA ILE A 24 16.54 -6.98 68.76
C ILE A 24 16.65 -7.16 67.23
N CYS A 25 16.53 -6.19 66.31
CA CYS A 25 16.26 -4.75 66.24
C CYS A 25 15.89 -4.45 64.76
N ALA A 26 14.89 -3.63 64.43
CA ALA A 26 15.00 -2.20 64.13
C ALA A 26 16.30 -1.74 63.40
N ALA A 27 16.10 -1.12 62.22
CA ALA A 27 16.99 -0.22 61.48
C ALA A 27 18.25 -0.81 60.82
N THR A 28 18.30 -0.80 59.48
CA THR A 28 19.16 0.14 58.71
C THR A 28 18.97 -0.04 57.20
N ILE A 29 18.68 1.08 56.55
CA ILE A 29 18.96 1.34 55.14
C ILE A 29 20.49 1.26 54.97
N THR A 30 20.99 0.42 54.07
CA THR A 30 22.34 0.58 53.52
C THR A 30 22.35 0.28 52.03
N VAL A 31 22.37 1.38 51.28
CA VAL A 31 23.05 1.58 49.99
C VAL A 31 24.22 0.62 49.82
N THR A 32 24.22 -0.17 48.75
CA THR A 32 25.44 -0.77 48.21
C THR A 32 25.75 -0.15 46.86
N SER A 33 26.42 1.00 46.95
CA SER A 33 27.20 1.59 45.87
C SER A 33 28.35 0.67 45.46
N MET A 34 28.43 0.37 44.15
CA MET A 34 29.59 0.21 43.24
C MET A 34 30.94 -0.39 43.72
N PRO A 35 31.73 -0.91 42.76
CA PRO A 35 32.97 -0.19 42.47
C PRO A 35 33.17 0.17 40.99
N TYR A 36 33.82 1.31 40.85
CA TYR A 36 34.13 2.14 39.69
C TYR A 36 35.07 1.55 38.61
N LEU A 37 34.88 2.10 37.40
CA LEU A 37 35.84 2.50 36.35
C LEU A 37 36.79 1.47 35.71
N SER A 38 36.55 1.22 34.42
CA SER A 38 37.56 1.50 33.40
C SER A 38 37.06 2.62 32.49
N ASP A 39 37.77 3.74 32.52
CA ASP A 39 37.50 4.94 31.77
C ASP A 39 37.80 4.75 30.27
N SER A 40 36.75 4.78 29.46
CA SER A 40 36.81 5.35 28.11
C SER A 40 35.44 5.95 27.77
N THR A 41 35.22 7.13 28.37
CA THR A 41 34.52 8.29 27.77
C THR A 41 33.05 8.12 27.36
N LYS A 42 32.17 8.40 28.34
CA LYS A 42 31.00 9.30 28.28
C LYS A 42 30.58 9.74 26.85
N GLY A 43 29.60 9.05 26.28
CA GLY A 43 28.66 9.66 25.33
C GLY A 43 27.60 10.41 26.12
N ALA A 44 27.21 11.60 25.67
CA ALA A 44 26.30 12.52 26.33
C ALA A 44 25.08 11.82 26.96
N THR A 45 24.70 12.25 28.18
CA THR A 45 23.33 12.09 28.66
C THR A 45 22.41 12.61 27.56
N MET A 46 21.67 11.73 26.90
CA MET A 46 20.56 12.13 26.04
C MET A 46 19.56 12.81 26.96
N ASP A 47 19.52 14.14 26.94
CA ASP A 47 18.45 14.87 27.63
C ASP A 47 17.20 14.75 26.77
N PHE A 48 16.56 13.58 26.81
CA PHE A 48 15.30 13.32 26.12
C PHE A 48 14.25 14.35 26.56
N SER A 49 14.26 14.81 27.81
CA SER A 49 13.27 15.74 28.30
C SER A 49 13.57 17.22 27.98
N ALA A 50 14.68 17.54 27.30
CA ALA A 50 15.07 18.91 26.98
C ALA A 50 13.98 19.64 26.16
N GLU A 51 13.53 20.80 26.64
CA GLU A 51 12.46 21.60 26.01
C GLU A 51 12.75 21.95 24.54
N ASN A 52 14.01 22.25 24.20
CA ASN A 52 14.39 22.64 22.85
C ASN A 52 14.37 21.48 21.83
N SER A 53 14.35 20.22 22.30
CA SER A 53 14.33 19.01 21.47
C SER A 53 12.95 18.61 20.96
N SER A 54 11.90 19.25 21.47
CA SER A 54 10.50 18.97 21.16
C SER A 54 9.84 20.15 20.43
N VAL A 55 8.76 19.87 19.72
CA VAL A 55 7.75 20.87 19.31
C VAL A 55 6.45 20.47 19.98
N MET A 56 5.84 21.42 20.70
CA MET A 56 4.50 21.23 21.24
C MET A 56 3.47 21.60 20.18
N VAL A 57 2.44 20.77 20.06
CA VAL A 57 1.24 21.00 19.26
C VAL A 57 0.07 20.79 20.21
N ASP A 58 -0.51 21.89 20.66
CA ASP A 58 -1.47 21.93 21.78
C ASP A 58 -0.85 21.36 23.07
N LYS A 59 -1.47 20.40 23.77
CA LYS A 59 -0.84 19.71 24.92
C LYS A 59 0.11 18.58 24.53
N GLY A 60 0.01 18.08 23.30
CA GLY A 60 0.90 17.05 22.77
C GLY A 60 2.10 17.64 22.02
N GLY A 61 2.84 16.79 21.32
CA GLY A 61 3.95 17.21 20.49
C GLY A 61 4.83 16.06 20.00
N TYR A 62 5.91 16.43 19.31
CA TYR A 62 6.83 15.48 18.70
C TYR A 62 8.29 15.90 18.89
N LYS A 63 9.20 14.94 18.70
CA LYS A 63 10.65 15.15 18.73
C LYS A 63 11.18 15.71 17.41
N LYS A 64 12.19 16.59 17.53
CA LYS A 64 13.02 17.10 16.41
C LYS A 64 14.26 16.27 16.15
N GLU A 65 14.60 15.37 17.07
CA GLU A 65 15.73 14.45 16.95
C GLU A 65 15.29 13.02 17.30
N VAL A 66 15.99 12.04 16.73
CA VAL A 66 15.77 10.64 17.05
C VAL A 66 16.58 10.23 18.28
N TYR A 67 15.94 9.46 19.15
CA TYR A 67 16.50 8.91 20.38
C TYR A 67 16.45 7.39 20.42
N GLY A 68 17.43 6.80 21.10
CA GLY A 68 17.46 5.38 21.42
C GLY A 68 17.94 4.45 20.30
N VAL A 69 17.94 3.16 20.62
CA VAL A 69 18.27 2.06 19.70
C VAL A 69 17.00 1.29 19.33
N GLY A 70 16.92 0.82 18.08
CA GLY A 70 15.86 -0.04 17.58
C GLY A 70 16.43 -1.39 17.13
N THR A 71 15.59 -2.41 17.10
CA THR A 71 15.92 -3.69 16.49
C THR A 71 15.25 -3.81 15.13
N ASP A 72 15.76 -4.70 14.27
CA ASP A 72 14.95 -5.24 13.17
C ASP A 72 13.71 -5.96 13.74
N ASP A 73 12.65 -6.14 12.94
CA ASP A 73 11.33 -6.72 13.29
C ASP A 73 11.37 -8.06 14.05
N TRP A 74 12.55 -8.69 14.17
CA TRP A 74 12.77 -9.99 14.79
C TRP A 74 13.76 -9.97 15.97
N GLY A 75 14.14 -8.80 16.49
CA GLY A 75 14.93 -8.71 17.72
C GLY A 75 16.40 -9.10 17.60
N VAL A 76 16.96 -9.17 16.37
CA VAL A 76 18.26 -9.82 16.11
C VAL A 76 19.42 -8.84 16.22
N THR A 77 19.24 -7.60 15.74
CA THR A 77 20.32 -6.59 15.71
C THR A 77 19.83 -5.24 16.18
N TRP A 78 20.42 -4.75 17.29
CA TRP A 78 20.16 -3.41 17.81
C TRP A 78 21.05 -2.37 17.12
N THR A 79 20.45 -1.37 16.50
CA THR A 79 21.12 -0.23 15.87
C THR A 79 20.62 1.08 16.47
N ASP A 80 21.52 2.06 16.58
CA ASP A 80 21.10 3.44 16.87
C ASP A 80 20.18 3.89 15.73
N ARG A 81 18.97 4.34 16.09
CA ARG A 81 17.89 4.68 15.16
C ARG A 81 18.26 5.81 14.20
N LYS A 82 19.24 6.65 14.56
CA LYS A 82 19.80 7.64 13.62
C LYS A 82 20.38 6.98 12.35
N ASN A 83 20.71 5.68 12.40
CA ASN A 83 21.16 4.90 11.25
C ASN A 83 20.03 4.18 10.49
N ASN A 84 18.80 4.20 11.01
CA ASN A 84 17.62 3.57 10.40
C ASN A 84 16.65 4.62 9.81
N LEU A 85 16.98 5.91 9.87
CA LEU A 85 16.20 6.96 9.24
C LEU A 85 16.07 6.73 7.71
N PRO A 86 15.02 7.29 7.09
CA PRO A 86 14.89 7.34 5.64
C PRO A 86 16.17 7.81 4.95
N THR A 87 16.40 7.29 3.74
CA THR A 87 17.59 7.66 2.97
C THR A 87 17.61 9.15 2.64
N ARG A 88 18.71 9.84 2.99
CA ARG A 88 18.92 11.24 2.58
C ARG A 88 19.30 11.39 1.11
N THR A 89 19.56 10.28 0.43
CA THR A 89 19.81 10.30 -1.02
C THR A 89 18.47 10.21 -1.73
N THR A 90 17.98 11.36 -2.19
CA THR A 90 16.79 11.47 -3.04
C THR A 90 17.13 12.07 -4.40
N TYR A 91 16.43 11.61 -5.42
CA TYR A 91 16.58 12.06 -6.81
C TYR A 91 15.48 13.07 -7.15
N LEU A 92 15.56 14.22 -6.49
CA LEU A 92 14.65 15.36 -6.68
C LEU A 92 15.46 16.53 -7.25
N THR A 93 14.90 17.29 -8.19
CA THR A 93 15.53 18.54 -8.65
C THR A 93 15.36 19.65 -7.60
N ASP A 94 16.11 20.74 -7.77
CA ASP A 94 15.96 21.92 -6.91
C ASP A 94 14.57 22.56 -7.09
N ASN A 95 14.04 22.54 -8.33
CA ASN A 95 12.67 22.99 -8.62
C ASN A 95 11.63 22.25 -7.76
N TYR A 96 11.70 20.91 -7.71
CA TYR A 96 10.79 20.13 -6.89
C TYR A 96 10.86 20.52 -5.40
N LYS A 97 12.09 20.56 -4.85
CA LYS A 97 12.35 20.88 -3.44
C LYS A 97 11.85 22.27 -3.04
N GLU A 98 12.00 23.25 -3.94
CA GLU A 98 11.54 24.62 -3.70
C GLU A 98 10.01 24.76 -3.77
N THR A 99 9.33 23.94 -4.57
CA THR A 99 7.87 24.03 -4.75
C THR A 99 7.04 23.22 -3.75
N VAL A 100 7.47 22.01 -3.38
CA VAL A 100 6.69 21.10 -2.52
C VAL A 100 7.29 21.03 -1.11
N GLY A 101 8.61 20.94 -1.02
CA GLY A 101 9.33 20.94 0.27
C GLY A 101 9.18 19.66 1.11
N THR A 102 8.54 18.61 0.58
CA THR A 102 8.44 17.26 1.18
C THR A 102 8.92 16.21 0.19
N VAL A 103 9.29 15.03 0.65
CA VAL A 103 9.67 13.90 -0.21
C VAL A 103 8.41 13.10 -0.57
N PRO A 104 8.10 12.89 -1.86
CA PRO A 104 6.96 12.06 -2.27
C PRO A 104 7.28 10.59 -2.01
N THR A 105 6.38 9.91 -1.30
CA THR A 105 6.45 8.49 -0.93
C THR A 105 5.11 7.82 -1.23
N ASN A 106 5.05 6.49 -1.17
CA ASN A 106 3.80 5.72 -1.23
C ASN A 106 3.00 5.96 -2.53
N ASP A 107 3.72 6.05 -3.64
CA ASP A 107 3.16 6.33 -4.95
C ASP A 107 3.65 5.28 -5.96
N TRP A 108 2.90 5.09 -7.06
CA TRP A 108 3.27 4.21 -8.16
C TRP A 108 4.59 4.57 -8.83
N ALA A 109 5.01 5.85 -8.71
CA ALA A 109 6.26 6.34 -9.26
C ALA A 109 7.40 6.49 -8.24
N SER A 110 7.20 6.14 -6.96
CA SER A 110 8.16 6.42 -5.87
C SER A 110 9.61 5.95 -6.14
N SER A 111 9.82 4.87 -6.90
CA SER A 111 11.17 4.36 -7.16
C SER A 111 12.08 5.38 -7.86
N VAL A 112 11.53 6.30 -8.66
CA VAL A 112 12.32 7.37 -9.32
C VAL A 112 12.92 8.36 -8.31
N VAL A 113 12.37 8.42 -7.09
CA VAL A 113 12.85 9.29 -6.01
C VAL A 113 14.03 8.66 -5.29
N PHE A 114 14.07 7.33 -5.21
CA PHE A 114 15.02 6.59 -4.36
C PHE A 114 16.12 5.88 -5.14
N ASP A 115 15.90 5.63 -6.42
CA ASP A 115 16.87 4.97 -7.29
C ASP A 115 17.56 5.95 -8.23
N LYS A 116 18.75 5.56 -8.67
CA LYS A 116 19.55 6.36 -9.62
C LYS A 116 18.81 6.68 -10.92
N TYR A 117 17.93 5.79 -11.36
CA TYR A 117 17.06 6.04 -12.50
C TYR A 117 15.61 5.82 -12.05
N SER A 118 15.03 4.68 -12.38
CA SER A 118 13.81 4.18 -11.73
C SER A 118 13.76 2.66 -11.88
N GLU A 119 12.91 2.04 -11.08
CA GLU A 119 12.34 0.73 -11.41
C GLU A 119 11.20 0.90 -12.42
N SER A 120 10.37 -0.13 -12.60
CA SER A 120 9.20 -0.07 -13.45
C SER A 120 8.10 0.82 -12.84
N LEU A 121 7.58 1.74 -13.64
CA LEU A 121 6.54 2.72 -13.27
C LEU A 121 5.26 2.39 -14.05
N TYR A 122 4.30 1.76 -13.38
CA TYR A 122 3.05 1.28 -13.99
C TYR A 122 1.97 2.37 -13.97
N ALA A 123 1.90 3.15 -15.04
CA ALA A 123 0.95 4.26 -15.16
C ALA A 123 -0.41 3.81 -15.72
N HIS A 124 -0.39 2.84 -16.63
CA HIS A 124 -1.50 2.31 -17.42
C HIS A 124 -2.19 3.32 -18.37
N PRO A 125 -2.39 2.95 -19.65
CA PRO A 125 -2.12 1.64 -20.27
C PRO A 125 -0.63 1.34 -20.51
N LEU A 126 0.25 2.32 -20.31
CA LEU A 126 1.69 2.18 -20.49
C LEU A 126 2.43 1.96 -19.17
N ALA A 127 3.54 1.22 -19.24
CA ALA A 127 4.55 1.17 -18.19
C ALA A 127 5.84 1.83 -18.68
N TYR A 128 6.57 2.47 -17.76
CA TYR A 128 7.78 3.22 -18.05
C TYR A 128 8.95 2.79 -17.17
N ARG A 129 10.18 3.02 -17.63
CA ARG A 129 11.38 2.91 -16.80
C ARG A 129 12.43 3.90 -17.26
N ALA A 130 12.83 4.81 -16.38
CA ALA A 130 13.95 5.70 -16.65
C ALA A 130 15.25 4.89 -16.65
N ALA A 131 16.13 5.14 -17.61
CA ALA A 131 17.38 4.43 -17.74
C ALA A 131 18.48 5.30 -18.35
N SER A 132 19.72 4.82 -18.29
CA SER A 132 20.88 5.53 -18.84
C SER A 132 20.77 5.84 -20.34
N ASN A 133 19.92 5.15 -21.09
CA ASN A 133 19.70 5.35 -22.53
C ASN A 133 18.43 6.17 -22.86
N GLY A 134 17.71 6.67 -21.86
CA GLY A 134 16.47 7.42 -22.02
C GLY A 134 15.29 6.77 -21.29
N MET A 135 14.07 7.15 -21.70
CA MET A 135 12.84 6.58 -21.14
C MET A 135 12.46 5.30 -21.90
N GLN A 136 12.43 4.18 -21.21
CA GLN A 136 11.94 2.91 -21.73
C GLN A 136 10.44 2.82 -21.52
N MET A 137 9.72 2.21 -22.46
CA MET A 137 8.27 2.06 -22.37
C MET A 137 7.77 0.78 -23.04
N ALA A 138 6.63 0.29 -22.58
CA ALA A 138 5.84 -0.76 -23.22
C ALA A 138 4.36 -0.63 -22.83
N SER A 139 3.50 -1.29 -23.60
CA SER A 139 2.17 -1.71 -23.14
C SER A 139 2.29 -3.18 -22.72
N PRO A 140 2.65 -3.49 -21.46
CA PRO A 140 3.07 -4.84 -21.11
C PRO A 140 1.90 -5.83 -21.22
N ALA A 141 2.16 -6.97 -21.86
CA ALA A 141 1.15 -8.01 -22.00
C ALA A 141 0.74 -8.57 -20.63
N VAL A 142 -0.56 -8.74 -20.41
CA VAL A 142 -1.09 -9.46 -19.25
C VAL A 142 -0.91 -10.95 -19.48
N THR A 143 -0.18 -11.60 -18.57
CA THR A 143 0.18 -13.02 -18.69
C THR A 143 0.05 -13.73 -17.35
N SER A 144 -0.34 -15.00 -17.40
CA SER A 144 -0.41 -15.85 -16.21
C SER A 144 0.99 -16.33 -15.81
N GLY A 145 1.23 -16.36 -14.51
CA GLY A 145 2.43 -16.89 -13.86
C GLY A 145 2.05 -17.88 -12.76
N THR A 146 3.06 -18.29 -11.99
CA THR A 146 2.87 -19.09 -10.79
C THR A 146 3.81 -18.60 -9.70
N SER A 147 3.33 -18.53 -8.47
CA SER A 147 4.11 -18.21 -7.28
C SER A 147 5.30 -19.17 -7.18
N TYR A 148 6.49 -18.60 -6.99
CA TYR A 148 7.71 -19.38 -6.83
C TYR A 148 7.75 -20.10 -5.47
N VAL A 149 6.86 -19.75 -4.55
CA VAL A 149 6.87 -20.27 -3.19
C VAL A 149 6.12 -21.60 -3.10
N ASP A 150 4.87 -21.60 -3.55
CA ASP A 150 3.87 -22.65 -3.34
C ASP A 150 3.21 -23.14 -4.64
N GLY A 151 3.50 -22.48 -5.77
CA GLY A 151 3.00 -22.85 -7.09
C GLY A 151 1.59 -22.35 -7.42
N GLU A 152 0.97 -21.54 -6.56
CA GLU A 152 -0.35 -20.97 -6.84
C GLU A 152 -0.32 -20.01 -8.05
N PRO A 153 -1.40 -19.89 -8.83
CA PRO A 153 -1.48 -18.97 -9.96
C PRO A 153 -1.21 -17.51 -9.58
N THR A 154 -0.51 -16.80 -10.45
CA THR A 154 -0.30 -15.34 -10.36
C THR A 154 -0.61 -14.70 -11.71
N VAL A 155 -0.75 -13.37 -11.76
CA VAL A 155 -0.89 -12.63 -13.02
C VAL A 155 0.08 -11.46 -13.04
N GLU A 156 0.73 -11.28 -14.19
CA GLU A 156 1.83 -10.36 -14.39
C GLU A 156 1.66 -9.57 -15.68
N SER A 157 1.99 -8.29 -15.64
CA SER A 157 2.06 -7.35 -16.75
C SER A 157 3.31 -6.49 -16.55
N LEU A 158 4.49 -7.11 -16.67
CA LEU A 158 5.76 -6.56 -16.20
C LEU A 158 6.58 -5.84 -17.28
N LEU A 159 7.26 -4.76 -16.88
CA LEU A 159 8.26 -4.06 -17.69
C LEU A 159 9.69 -4.49 -17.29
N GLU A 160 10.22 -5.48 -17.99
CA GLU A 160 11.56 -6.02 -17.81
C GLU A 160 12.43 -5.73 -19.04
N ASP A 161 13.75 -5.96 -18.94
CA ASP A 161 14.70 -5.74 -20.05
C ASP A 161 14.25 -6.38 -21.37
N ASN A 162 13.66 -7.57 -21.31
CA ASN A 162 13.17 -8.34 -22.45
C ASN A 162 11.71 -8.05 -22.83
N THR A 163 11.00 -7.16 -22.13
CA THR A 163 9.64 -6.71 -22.48
C THR A 163 9.57 -5.22 -22.87
N VAL A 164 10.65 -4.44 -22.69
CA VAL A 164 10.74 -3.06 -23.23
C VAL A 164 10.47 -3.04 -24.73
N GLU A 165 9.46 -2.30 -25.17
CA GLU A 165 9.09 -2.19 -26.58
C GLU A 165 9.79 -1.03 -27.28
N LEU A 166 9.81 0.14 -26.66
CA LEU A 166 10.39 1.35 -27.21
C LEU A 166 11.30 2.05 -26.20
N VAL A 167 12.31 2.75 -26.71
CA VAL A 167 13.15 3.66 -25.92
C VAL A 167 13.14 5.04 -26.57
N VAL A 168 12.66 6.04 -25.83
CA VAL A 168 12.77 7.46 -26.17
C VAL A 168 14.08 8.00 -25.61
N GLY A 169 15.05 8.19 -26.50
CA GLY A 169 16.42 8.58 -26.16
C GLY A 169 16.99 9.62 -27.10
N GLY A 170 18.31 9.63 -27.28
CA GLY A 170 18.95 10.49 -28.26
C GLY A 170 20.33 10.04 -28.72
N ASN A 171 20.78 10.54 -29.87
CA ASN A 171 22.11 10.26 -30.37
C ASN A 171 23.19 10.85 -29.46
N ASN A 172 24.18 10.02 -29.10
CA ASN A 172 25.27 10.36 -28.17
C ASN A 172 24.80 10.87 -26.80
N PHE A 173 23.56 10.56 -26.41
CA PHE A 173 23.02 10.88 -25.10
C PHE A 173 23.15 9.68 -24.17
N SER A 174 23.53 9.93 -22.93
CA SER A 174 23.39 8.98 -21.84
C SER A 174 23.10 9.72 -20.55
N ALA A 175 22.00 9.35 -19.89
CA ALA A 175 21.58 9.95 -18.64
C ALA A 175 22.52 9.53 -17.51
N LYS A 176 22.90 10.50 -16.67
CA LYS A 176 23.69 10.25 -15.46
C LYS A 176 22.81 9.72 -14.33
N ASP A 177 21.56 10.14 -14.27
CA ASP A 177 20.51 9.80 -13.32
C ASP A 177 19.14 10.17 -13.94
N ALA A 178 18.06 9.84 -13.24
CA ALA A 178 16.73 10.41 -13.46
C ALA A 178 16.25 11.07 -12.15
N LYS A 179 15.54 12.18 -12.23
CA LYS A 179 15.05 12.92 -11.05
C LYS A 179 13.62 13.40 -11.24
N VAL A 180 12.83 13.42 -10.18
CA VAL A 180 11.53 14.10 -10.19
C VAL A 180 11.76 15.60 -10.22
N ASP A 181 11.15 16.28 -11.19
CA ASP A 181 11.17 17.74 -11.32
C ASP A 181 9.85 18.38 -10.84
N LYS A 182 8.73 17.69 -11.08
CA LYS A 182 7.39 18.13 -10.68
C LYS A 182 6.47 16.93 -10.49
N THR A 183 5.57 17.01 -9.51
CA THR A 183 4.40 16.15 -9.40
C THR A 183 3.12 16.96 -9.50
N THR A 184 2.08 16.33 -10.01
CA THR A 184 0.69 16.76 -9.86
C THR A 184 -0.04 15.66 -9.07
N ASP A 185 -1.35 15.49 -9.18
CA ASP A 185 -2.03 14.39 -8.48
C ASP A 185 -1.73 13.01 -9.04
N TRP A 186 -1.61 12.87 -10.36
CA TRP A 186 -1.36 11.58 -10.99
C TRP A 186 -0.40 11.65 -12.17
N THR A 187 0.43 12.71 -12.23
CA THR A 187 1.50 12.86 -13.24
C THR A 187 2.83 13.24 -12.62
N TYR A 188 3.91 12.77 -13.27
CA TYR A 188 5.30 13.03 -12.90
C TYR A 188 6.06 13.61 -14.08
N ASP A 189 6.81 14.69 -13.82
CA ASP A 189 7.86 15.19 -14.71
C ASP A 189 9.20 14.62 -14.23
N ILE A 190 9.88 13.88 -15.11
CA ILE A 190 11.13 13.17 -14.82
C ILE A 190 12.25 13.72 -15.70
N LEU A 191 13.25 14.32 -15.07
CA LEU A 191 14.43 14.89 -15.72
C LEU A 191 15.56 13.87 -15.80
N MET A 192 16.04 13.61 -17.01
CA MET A 192 17.25 12.83 -17.29
C MET A 192 18.31 13.72 -17.94
N GLU A 193 19.41 13.99 -17.24
CA GLU A 193 20.51 14.82 -17.76
C GLU A 193 21.76 13.99 -18.09
N ASN A 194 22.57 14.44 -19.04
CA ASN A 194 23.88 13.84 -19.26
C ASN A 194 24.87 14.20 -18.12
N ASN A 195 26.02 13.51 -18.07
CA ASN A 195 27.06 13.76 -17.06
C ASN A 195 27.56 15.22 -17.01
N ALA A 196 27.54 15.94 -18.14
CA ALA A 196 27.96 17.33 -18.22
C ALA A 196 26.85 18.33 -17.85
N SER A 197 25.62 17.87 -17.65
CA SER A 197 24.40 18.69 -17.47
C SER A 197 24.18 19.71 -18.60
N THR A 198 24.65 19.38 -19.81
CA THR A 198 24.53 20.23 -21.01
C THR A 198 23.39 19.79 -21.92
N SER A 199 22.96 18.53 -21.81
CA SER A 199 21.87 17.94 -22.57
C SER A 199 20.92 17.19 -21.65
N SER A 200 19.62 17.24 -21.94
CA SER A 200 18.60 16.57 -21.14
C SER A 200 17.38 16.11 -21.94
N ILE A 201 16.68 15.14 -21.36
CA ILE A 201 15.34 14.69 -21.73
C ILE A 201 14.45 14.86 -20.50
N MET A 202 13.41 15.67 -20.60
CA MET A 202 12.34 15.74 -19.60
C MET A 202 11.17 14.92 -20.10
N ALA A 203 10.68 13.96 -19.31
CA ALA A 203 9.53 13.12 -19.64
C ALA A 203 8.36 13.43 -18.69
N THR A 204 7.18 13.71 -19.24
CA THR A 204 5.93 13.81 -18.47
C THR A 204 5.12 12.55 -18.72
N ILE A 205 4.88 11.79 -17.66
CA ILE A 205 4.09 10.55 -17.65
C ILE A 205 3.00 10.64 -16.57
N GLY A 206 1.92 9.89 -16.72
CA GLY A 206 0.87 9.86 -15.71
C GLY A 206 -0.14 8.75 -15.92
N LYS A 207 -0.95 8.50 -14.90
CA LYS A 207 -2.00 7.48 -14.97
C LYS A 207 -3.14 7.90 -15.86
N GLY A 208 -3.76 6.90 -16.49
CA GLY A 208 -4.96 7.12 -17.27
C GLY A 208 -4.75 8.02 -18.48
N THR A 209 -3.54 8.06 -19.02
CA THR A 209 -3.27 8.71 -20.30
C THR A 209 -2.53 7.75 -21.23
N PRO A 210 -2.95 7.64 -22.51
CA PRO A 210 -2.22 6.84 -23.47
C PRO A 210 -0.97 7.55 -24.00
N TYR A 211 -0.71 8.79 -23.59
CA TYR A 211 0.41 9.62 -24.04
C TYR A 211 1.55 9.68 -23.02
N ALA A 212 2.78 9.74 -23.53
CA ALA A 212 3.94 10.28 -22.84
C ALA A 212 4.45 11.51 -23.60
N TYR A 213 4.87 12.54 -22.86
CA TYR A 213 5.34 13.79 -23.42
C TYR A 213 6.81 14.01 -23.11
N TYR A 214 7.55 14.61 -24.05
CA TYR A 214 8.99 14.79 -23.94
C TYR A 214 9.41 16.19 -24.35
N ASN A 215 10.31 16.80 -23.58
CA ASN A 215 11.05 17.99 -23.95
C ASN A 215 12.56 17.68 -23.98
N PHE A 216 13.24 18.15 -25.01
CA PHE A 216 14.65 17.88 -25.27
C PHE A 216 15.48 19.16 -25.14
N LYS A 217 16.66 19.07 -24.52
CA LYS A 217 17.63 20.17 -24.50
C LYS A 217 18.94 19.65 -25.06
N ASN A 218 19.42 20.20 -26.18
CA ASN A 218 20.68 19.80 -26.82
C ASN A 218 20.79 18.28 -27.04
N VAL A 219 19.68 17.62 -27.38
CA VAL A 219 19.60 16.20 -27.70
C VAL A 219 19.02 16.08 -29.11
N GLU A 220 19.61 15.22 -29.94
CA GLU A 220 18.99 14.77 -31.19
C GLU A 220 18.09 13.56 -30.88
N PRO A 221 16.75 13.70 -30.87
CA PRO A 221 15.86 12.70 -30.32
C PRO A 221 15.77 11.43 -31.16
N THR A 222 15.61 10.29 -30.50
CA THR A 222 15.47 8.99 -31.15
C THR A 222 14.38 8.14 -30.52
N ILE A 223 13.66 7.38 -31.34
CA ILE A 223 12.79 6.28 -30.93
C ILE A 223 13.45 4.99 -31.38
N SER A 224 13.84 4.14 -30.43
CA SER A 224 14.54 2.88 -30.72
C SER A 224 13.70 1.68 -30.29
N LEU A 225 13.72 0.61 -31.08
CA LEU A 225 13.13 -0.68 -30.74
C LEU A 225 13.86 -1.28 -29.53
N GLY A 226 13.11 -1.59 -28.48
CA GLY A 226 13.57 -2.31 -27.30
C GLY A 226 13.63 -3.82 -27.52
N ALA A 227 14.17 -4.55 -26.54
CA ALA A 227 14.37 -5.99 -26.69
C ALA A 227 13.06 -6.81 -26.61
N GLY A 228 11.96 -6.22 -26.14
CA GLY A 228 10.62 -6.81 -26.11
C GLY A 228 9.82 -6.65 -27.40
N GLY A 229 10.29 -5.85 -28.35
CA GLY A 229 9.67 -5.71 -29.66
C GLY A 229 10.47 -6.39 -30.79
N THR A 230 9.78 -6.74 -31.88
CA THR A 230 10.37 -6.99 -33.21
C THR A 230 9.64 -6.16 -34.27
N ASP A 231 10.20 -6.13 -35.47
CA ASP A 231 9.48 -5.68 -36.68
C ASP A 231 8.97 -4.23 -36.61
N LEU A 232 9.76 -3.32 -36.02
CA LEU A 232 9.43 -1.89 -35.99
C LEU A 232 9.26 -1.36 -37.42
N ALA A 233 8.04 -0.93 -37.76
CA ALA A 233 7.68 -0.45 -39.08
C ALA A 233 6.85 0.83 -39.00
N ILE A 234 7.00 1.71 -39.99
CA ILE A 234 6.10 2.85 -40.19
C ILE A 234 4.93 2.34 -41.03
N TYR A 235 3.72 2.29 -40.46
CA TYR A 235 2.52 1.83 -41.16
C TYR A 235 1.64 3.00 -41.64
N LYS A 236 1.78 4.18 -41.02
CA LYS A 236 1.05 5.39 -41.38
C LYS A 236 2.01 6.57 -41.55
N ASN A 237 1.77 7.36 -42.59
CA ASN A 237 2.63 8.45 -43.07
C ASN A 237 4.02 7.95 -43.50
N SER A 238 4.96 8.88 -43.72
CA SER A 238 6.32 8.57 -44.17
C SER A 238 7.35 9.38 -43.39
N THR A 239 8.63 9.08 -43.57
CA THR A 239 9.73 9.78 -42.89
C THR A 239 9.82 11.28 -43.20
N SER A 240 9.07 11.79 -44.18
CA SER A 240 8.95 13.24 -44.44
C SER A 240 7.84 13.92 -43.63
N SER A 241 7.01 13.16 -42.90
CA SER A 241 5.95 13.69 -42.04
C SER A 241 6.43 13.86 -40.60
N ASN A 242 5.98 14.91 -39.92
CA ASN A 242 6.31 15.14 -38.50
C ASN A 242 5.56 14.20 -37.54
N ILE A 243 4.43 13.65 -37.96
CA ILE A 243 3.63 12.66 -37.21
C ILE A 243 3.68 11.32 -37.94
N LEU A 244 4.03 10.25 -37.22
CA LEU A 244 4.13 8.89 -37.75
C LEU A 244 3.21 7.94 -36.99
N GLY A 245 2.65 6.97 -37.71
CA GLY A 245 2.11 5.75 -37.09
C GLY A 245 3.13 4.63 -37.23
N VAL A 246 3.52 4.05 -36.10
CA VAL A 246 4.52 2.99 -36.00
C VAL A 246 3.90 1.74 -35.42
N SER A 247 4.24 0.59 -35.97
CA SER A 247 3.84 -0.72 -35.44
C SER A 247 5.07 -1.51 -35.02
N LEU A 248 4.91 -2.37 -34.02
CA LEU A 248 5.88 -3.39 -33.65
C LEU A 248 5.16 -4.66 -33.19
N LYS A 249 5.84 -5.79 -33.23
CA LYS A 249 5.34 -7.04 -32.66
C LYS A 249 5.88 -7.22 -31.25
N ASN A 250 4.99 -7.28 -30.26
CA ASN A 250 5.35 -7.58 -28.88
C ASN A 250 5.75 -9.07 -28.78
N LYS A 251 6.90 -9.36 -28.16
CA LYS A 251 7.42 -10.73 -28.06
C LYS A 251 6.74 -11.58 -27.00
N LYS A 252 6.13 -10.96 -25.98
CA LYS A 252 5.52 -11.64 -24.84
C LYS A 252 4.17 -12.24 -25.24
N ASP A 253 3.32 -11.51 -25.96
CA ASP A 253 2.01 -11.99 -26.41
C ASP A 253 1.92 -12.25 -27.92
N GLY A 254 2.92 -11.84 -28.71
CA GLY A 254 2.93 -12.00 -30.15
C GLY A 254 2.00 -11.03 -30.91
N LYS A 255 1.33 -10.09 -30.22
CA LYS A 255 0.42 -9.12 -30.83
C LYS A 255 1.18 -7.97 -31.50
N THR A 256 0.53 -7.31 -32.44
CA THR A 256 1.05 -6.08 -33.02
C THR A 256 0.55 -4.90 -32.20
N HIS A 257 1.47 -4.12 -31.65
CA HIS A 257 1.18 -2.87 -30.96
C HIS A 257 1.41 -1.70 -31.90
N TYR A 258 0.53 -0.70 -31.81
CA TYR A 258 0.54 0.48 -32.66
C TYR A 258 0.80 1.72 -31.81
N TYR A 259 1.67 2.59 -32.29
CA TYR A 259 2.09 3.80 -31.62
C TYR A 259 1.96 5.00 -32.56
N LEU A 260 1.54 6.12 -32.01
CA LEU A 260 1.60 7.42 -32.66
C LEU A 260 2.80 8.20 -32.11
N ILE A 261 3.65 8.69 -33.01
CA ILE A 261 4.81 9.50 -32.66
C ILE A 261 4.61 10.88 -33.29
N SER A 262 4.51 11.92 -32.49
CA SER A 262 4.30 13.29 -32.96
C SER A 262 5.46 14.19 -32.57
N ALA A 263 6.10 14.77 -33.58
CA ALA A 263 7.17 15.75 -33.44
C ALA A 263 6.74 17.09 -34.05
N PRO A 264 7.49 18.18 -33.80
CA PRO A 264 7.09 19.51 -34.22
C PRO A 264 7.01 19.63 -35.75
N SER A 265 6.10 20.46 -36.23
CA SER A 265 5.83 20.68 -37.65
C SER A 265 7.10 21.11 -38.36
N GLY A 266 7.42 20.44 -39.47
CA GLY A 266 8.70 20.55 -40.18
C GLY A 266 9.74 19.48 -39.81
N THR A 267 9.46 18.62 -38.83
CA THR A 267 10.34 17.49 -38.50
C THR A 267 10.35 16.45 -39.62
N THR A 268 11.56 15.95 -39.94
CA THR A 268 11.75 14.76 -40.78
C THR A 268 12.46 13.67 -39.99
N TRP A 269 12.43 12.43 -40.49
CA TRP A 269 12.94 11.27 -39.77
C TRP A 269 13.99 10.53 -40.59
N VAL A 270 15.04 10.07 -39.90
CA VAL A 270 15.97 9.07 -40.45
C VAL A 270 15.60 7.72 -39.87
N ASN A 271 15.21 6.78 -40.72
CA ASN A 271 14.94 5.40 -40.34
C ASN A 271 16.17 4.52 -40.60
N ALA A 272 16.76 3.98 -39.54
CA ALA A 272 17.93 3.12 -39.59
C ALA A 272 17.62 1.69 -39.10
N GLY A 273 16.44 1.16 -39.42
CA GLY A 273 16.06 -0.24 -39.16
C GLY A 273 15.99 -0.55 -37.65
N GLY A 274 14.85 -0.25 -37.04
CA GLY A 274 14.66 -0.37 -35.58
C GLY A 274 15.06 0.88 -34.79
N LYS A 275 15.47 1.97 -35.47
CA LYS A 275 15.74 3.27 -34.85
C LYS A 275 15.30 4.42 -35.76
N LEU A 276 14.42 5.27 -35.24
CA LEU A 276 13.98 6.51 -35.86
C LEU A 276 14.71 7.68 -35.18
N THR A 277 15.34 8.54 -35.98
CA THR A 277 15.99 9.77 -35.48
C THR A 277 15.23 10.98 -35.99
N ALA A 278 14.77 11.84 -35.08
CA ALA A 278 14.03 13.05 -35.41
C ALA A 278 14.99 14.19 -35.79
N LYS A 279 14.83 14.75 -36.98
CA LYS A 279 15.48 15.99 -37.43
C LYS A 279 14.51 17.14 -37.23
N MET A 280 14.52 17.70 -36.01
CA MET A 280 13.61 18.78 -35.62
C MET A 280 14.08 20.14 -36.17
N PRO A 281 13.15 21.05 -36.50
CA PRO A 281 13.48 22.45 -36.82
C PRO A 281 14.19 23.15 -35.66
N ALA A 282 15.03 24.13 -35.96
CA ALA A 282 15.70 24.94 -34.95
C ALA A 282 14.67 25.62 -34.02
N GLY A 283 14.94 25.60 -32.70
CA GLY A 283 14.08 26.20 -31.68
C GLY A 283 12.85 25.36 -31.29
N LYS A 284 12.57 24.23 -31.95
CA LYS A 284 11.51 23.29 -31.55
C LYS A 284 12.11 22.00 -30.99
N ASN A 285 11.60 21.54 -29.85
CA ASN A 285 12.29 20.53 -29.04
C ASN A 285 11.36 19.63 -28.22
N TYR A 286 10.14 19.39 -28.68
CA TYR A 286 9.16 18.55 -27.98
C TYR A 286 8.75 17.33 -28.81
N MET A 287 8.25 16.28 -28.17
CA MET A 287 7.68 15.10 -28.82
C MET A 287 6.62 14.47 -27.93
N SER A 288 5.58 13.89 -28.51
CA SER A 288 4.71 12.95 -27.81
C SER A 288 4.74 11.57 -28.44
N VAL A 289 4.57 10.55 -27.61
CA VAL A 289 4.42 9.15 -28.01
C VAL A 289 3.14 8.63 -27.36
N ALA A 290 2.25 8.02 -28.15
CA ALA A 290 1.01 7.45 -27.65
C ALA A 290 0.86 5.99 -28.07
N ILE A 291 0.41 5.13 -27.17
CA ILE A 291 -0.09 3.80 -27.55
C ILE A 291 -1.47 3.97 -28.20
N LEU A 292 -1.66 3.38 -29.37
CA LEU A 292 -2.95 3.35 -30.07
C LEU A 292 -3.71 2.07 -29.72
N PRO A 293 -5.05 2.14 -29.61
CA PRO A 293 -5.89 0.98 -29.31
C PRO A 293 -5.89 -0.07 -30.44
N ASP A 294 -5.68 0.38 -31.68
CA ASP A 294 -5.56 -0.46 -32.87
C ASP A 294 -4.80 0.26 -34.00
N GLY A 295 -4.60 -0.42 -35.12
CA GLY A 295 -3.92 0.12 -36.31
C GLY A 295 -4.82 0.86 -37.30
N SER A 296 -6.06 1.19 -36.92
CA SER A 296 -7.03 1.83 -37.83
C SER A 296 -6.70 3.30 -38.09
N ASP A 297 -7.14 3.79 -39.25
CA ASP A 297 -7.05 5.22 -39.60
C ASP A 297 -7.85 6.11 -38.65
N ASN A 298 -8.98 5.62 -38.16
CA ASN A 298 -9.83 6.36 -37.21
C ASN A 298 -9.12 6.56 -35.86
N ALA A 299 -8.49 5.51 -35.33
CA ALA A 299 -7.71 5.62 -34.10
C ALA A 299 -6.53 6.58 -34.29
N PHE A 300 -5.80 6.43 -35.40
CA PHE A 300 -4.68 7.31 -35.73
C PHE A 300 -5.09 8.79 -35.79
N GLU A 301 -6.14 9.13 -36.54
CA GLU A 301 -6.58 10.52 -36.71
C GLU A 301 -7.17 11.11 -35.42
N LEU A 302 -7.85 10.31 -34.59
CA LEU A 302 -8.33 10.76 -33.28
C LEU A 302 -7.16 11.14 -32.36
N TYR A 303 -6.17 10.25 -32.23
CA TYR A 303 -5.04 10.48 -31.32
C TYR A 303 -4.11 11.58 -31.83
N LYS A 304 -3.96 11.70 -33.15
CA LYS A 304 -3.23 12.80 -33.80
C LYS A 304 -3.81 14.17 -33.46
N LYS A 305 -5.14 14.29 -33.32
CA LYS A 305 -5.81 15.56 -33.03
C LYS A 305 -5.34 16.19 -31.71
N TYR A 306 -5.02 15.38 -30.70
CA TYR A 306 -4.66 15.84 -29.36
C TYR A 306 -3.17 15.65 -29.03
N ALA A 307 -2.37 15.16 -29.97
CA ALA A 307 -0.98 14.75 -29.73
C ALA A 307 -0.04 15.88 -29.27
N PHE A 308 -0.40 17.15 -29.50
CA PHE A 308 0.38 18.31 -29.08
C PHE A 308 -0.15 18.97 -27.81
N ASN A 309 -1.27 18.53 -27.25
CA ASN A 309 -1.84 19.05 -26.01
C ASN A 309 -1.19 18.34 -24.81
N PHE A 310 0.01 18.80 -24.43
CA PHE A 310 0.79 18.18 -23.37
C PHE A 310 0.11 18.43 -22.03
N ILE A 311 -0.05 17.40 -21.22
CA ILE A 311 -0.57 17.55 -19.85
C ILE A 311 0.46 18.29 -19.02
N THR A 312 0.02 19.32 -18.31
CA THR A 312 0.88 20.20 -17.49
C THR A 312 0.41 20.29 -16.03
N ASP A 313 -0.84 19.96 -15.75
CA ASP A 313 -1.39 19.88 -14.39
C ASP A 313 -2.51 18.82 -14.34
N THR A 314 -2.64 18.14 -13.21
CA THR A 314 -3.79 17.28 -12.92
C THR A 314 -4.25 17.46 -11.49
N LYS A 315 -5.58 17.55 -11.30
CA LYS A 315 -6.20 17.85 -10.01
C LYS A 315 -7.51 17.11 -9.82
N VAL A 316 -7.63 16.44 -8.68
CA VAL A 316 -8.87 15.89 -8.16
C VAL A 316 -9.57 16.92 -7.27
N GLU A 317 -10.88 16.93 -7.38
CA GLU A 317 -11.80 17.65 -6.50
C GLU A 317 -12.89 16.66 -6.09
N TRP A 318 -13.32 16.66 -4.84
CA TRP A 318 -14.42 15.81 -4.39
C TRP A 318 -15.42 16.59 -3.55
N LYS A 319 -16.65 16.10 -3.51
CA LYS A 319 -17.72 16.62 -2.66
C LYS A 319 -18.57 15.46 -2.15
N TYR A 320 -18.76 15.41 -0.84
CA TYR A 320 -19.79 14.57 -0.24
C TYR A 320 -21.13 15.32 -0.26
N LEU A 321 -22.11 14.72 -0.91
CA LEU A 321 -23.49 15.18 -1.03
C LEU A 321 -24.31 14.44 0.02
N SER A 322 -24.40 15.01 1.23
CA SER A 322 -24.96 14.32 2.39
C SER A 322 -26.43 13.94 2.24
N ASN A 323 -27.27 14.71 1.52
CA ASN A 323 -28.70 14.40 1.42
C ASN A 323 -28.99 13.19 0.53
N SER A 324 -28.20 12.98 -0.53
CA SER A 324 -28.25 11.79 -1.39
C SER A 324 -27.22 10.73 -1.01
N SER A 325 -26.37 11.01 -0.02
CA SER A 325 -25.22 10.22 0.41
C SER A 325 -24.28 9.82 -0.74
N LYS A 326 -23.96 10.77 -1.63
CA LYS A 326 -23.11 10.52 -2.80
C LYS A 326 -21.77 11.21 -2.69
N VAL A 327 -20.72 10.57 -3.17
CA VAL A 327 -19.42 11.18 -3.40
C VAL A 327 -19.31 11.50 -4.89
N VAL A 328 -19.17 12.78 -5.21
CA VAL A 328 -18.87 13.22 -6.58
C VAL A 328 -17.39 13.59 -6.63
N THR A 329 -16.65 12.94 -7.51
CA THR A 329 -15.22 13.18 -7.71
C THR A 329 -15.00 13.68 -9.13
N LYS A 330 -14.28 14.79 -9.29
CA LYS A 330 -13.93 15.37 -10.59
C LYS A 330 -12.43 15.31 -10.80
N TYR A 331 -12.04 14.76 -11.94
CA TYR A 331 -10.66 14.63 -12.37
C TYR A 331 -10.41 15.67 -13.45
N ASN A 332 -9.61 16.69 -13.14
CA ASN A 332 -9.28 17.79 -14.04
C ASN A 332 -7.89 17.59 -14.64
N VAL A 333 -7.75 17.89 -15.92
CA VAL A 333 -6.50 17.83 -16.70
C VAL A 333 -6.30 19.17 -17.40
N VAL A 334 -5.17 19.81 -17.14
CA VAL A 334 -4.76 21.05 -17.81
C VAL A 334 -3.69 20.72 -18.83
N THR A 335 -3.92 21.15 -20.07
CA THR A 335 -2.98 20.92 -21.17
C THR A 335 -2.38 22.22 -21.68
N LYS A 336 -1.29 22.10 -22.45
CA LYS A 336 -0.71 23.17 -23.26
C LYS A 336 -0.40 22.65 -24.65
N ASN A 337 -0.90 23.33 -25.68
CA ASN A 337 -0.60 22.98 -27.05
C ASN A 337 0.81 23.45 -27.42
N MET A 338 1.70 22.52 -27.73
CA MET A 338 3.12 22.82 -27.99
C MET A 338 3.40 23.38 -29.40
N GLU A 339 2.47 23.26 -30.35
CA GLU A 339 2.61 23.85 -31.69
C GLU A 339 2.17 25.31 -31.73
N THR A 340 1.05 25.62 -31.08
CA THR A 340 0.46 26.97 -31.09
C THR A 340 0.88 27.80 -29.87
N GLY A 341 1.36 27.16 -28.81
CA GLY A 341 1.64 27.80 -27.52
C GLY A 341 0.38 28.07 -26.68
N ALA A 342 -0.81 27.72 -27.16
CA ALA A 342 -2.07 27.95 -26.47
C ALA A 342 -2.17 27.11 -25.19
N ASN A 343 -2.71 27.69 -24.12
CA ASN A 343 -3.06 26.96 -22.90
C ASN A 343 -4.46 26.34 -23.06
N GLY A 344 -4.63 25.11 -22.59
CA GLY A 344 -5.84 24.32 -22.70
C GLY A 344 -5.96 23.52 -24.00
N GLY A 345 -7.03 22.74 -24.08
CA GLY A 345 -7.34 21.82 -25.18
C GLY A 345 -7.59 20.40 -24.68
N ASP A 346 -8.52 19.70 -25.32
CA ASP A 346 -8.87 18.32 -24.93
C ASP A 346 -7.67 17.38 -25.05
N THR A 347 -7.69 16.32 -24.24
CA THR A 347 -6.82 15.15 -24.40
C THR A 347 -7.65 13.87 -24.36
N ILE A 348 -7.01 12.72 -24.54
CA ILE A 348 -7.63 11.41 -24.34
C ILE A 348 -7.29 10.94 -22.94
N ILE A 349 -8.32 10.59 -22.18
CA ILE A 349 -8.23 10.13 -20.80
C ILE A 349 -8.74 8.68 -20.77
N ALA A 350 -7.95 7.77 -20.21
CA ALA A 350 -8.27 6.35 -20.03
C ALA A 350 -8.70 6.11 -18.58
N LEU A 351 -9.91 5.59 -18.40
CA LEU A 351 -10.54 5.34 -17.11
C LEU A 351 -10.44 3.85 -16.78
N TYR A 352 -10.11 3.51 -15.53
CA TYR A 352 -10.19 2.16 -14.99
C TYR A 352 -11.63 1.69 -14.78
N PRO A 353 -11.88 0.37 -14.57
CA PRO A 353 -13.19 -0.17 -14.18
C PRO A 353 -13.92 0.61 -13.09
N HIS A 354 -13.27 0.85 -11.95
CA HIS A 354 -13.87 1.56 -10.83
C HIS A 354 -14.18 3.03 -11.14
N GLN A 355 -13.68 3.59 -12.24
CA GLN A 355 -14.00 4.95 -12.68
C GLN A 355 -15.11 4.94 -13.71
N TRP A 356 -14.94 4.22 -14.83
CA TRP A 356 -15.90 4.27 -15.92
C TRP A 356 -17.27 3.70 -15.53
N ARG A 357 -17.32 2.81 -14.53
CA ARG A 357 -18.57 2.26 -13.99
C ARG A 357 -19.44 3.33 -13.32
N TYR A 358 -18.81 4.38 -12.81
CA TYR A 358 -19.48 5.48 -12.10
C TYR A 358 -19.37 6.82 -12.83
N ALA A 359 -18.81 6.84 -14.05
CA ALA A 359 -18.69 8.03 -14.86
C ALA A 359 -19.86 8.20 -15.82
N ASN A 360 -20.47 9.38 -15.82
CA ASN A 360 -21.44 9.76 -16.85
C ASN A 360 -20.71 10.51 -17.98
N SER A 361 -20.02 9.77 -18.84
CA SER A 361 -19.20 10.33 -19.93
C SER A 361 -19.49 9.67 -21.27
N LYS A 362 -19.27 10.43 -22.36
CA LYS A 362 -19.32 9.87 -23.71
C LYS A 362 -17.99 9.18 -24.05
N PHE A 363 -17.98 7.86 -23.99
CA PHE A 363 -16.81 7.06 -24.36
C PHE A 363 -16.55 7.08 -25.87
N THR A 364 -15.28 6.97 -26.26
CA THR A 364 -14.86 6.97 -27.67
C THR A 364 -15.15 5.64 -28.37
N GLY A 365 -15.34 4.56 -27.59
CA GLY A 365 -15.38 3.17 -28.07
C GLY A 365 -14.02 2.47 -28.08
N TYR A 366 -12.91 3.20 -27.89
CA TYR A 366 -11.57 2.63 -27.78
C TYR A 366 -11.22 2.24 -26.35
N THR A 367 -10.52 1.10 -26.22
CA THR A 367 -10.17 0.47 -24.94
C THR A 367 -8.72 0.01 -24.90
N TYR A 368 -8.23 -0.25 -23.69
CA TYR A 368 -6.95 -0.92 -23.44
C TYR A 368 -7.14 -2.06 -22.44
N ASP A 369 -6.61 -3.23 -22.76
CA ASP A 369 -6.60 -4.34 -21.82
C ASP A 369 -5.36 -4.23 -20.93
N THR A 370 -5.59 -4.10 -19.62
CA THR A 370 -4.54 -3.93 -18.62
C THR A 370 -4.68 -4.99 -17.53
N ILE A 371 -3.71 -5.04 -16.61
CA ILE A 371 -3.79 -5.93 -15.45
C ILE A 371 -4.94 -5.56 -14.49
N ARG A 372 -5.47 -4.34 -14.58
CA ARG A 372 -6.68 -3.89 -13.85
C ARG A 372 -7.97 -4.15 -14.63
N GLY A 373 -7.93 -4.95 -15.69
CA GLY A 373 -9.04 -5.14 -16.63
C GLY A 373 -9.07 -4.07 -17.72
N THR A 374 -10.21 -3.96 -18.40
CA THR A 374 -10.38 -3.07 -19.55
C THR A 374 -10.52 -1.61 -19.13
N MET A 375 -9.58 -0.77 -19.56
CA MET A 375 -9.70 0.69 -19.48
C MET A 375 -10.51 1.23 -20.67
N LYS A 376 -11.42 2.17 -20.42
CA LYS A 376 -12.23 2.85 -21.45
C LYS A 376 -11.77 4.29 -21.63
N THR A 377 -11.85 4.82 -22.84
CA THR A 377 -11.35 6.19 -23.11
C THR A 377 -12.46 7.21 -23.33
N VAL A 378 -12.20 8.44 -22.87
CA VAL A 378 -13.01 9.64 -23.11
C VAL A 378 -12.11 10.74 -23.70
N VAL A 379 -12.73 11.75 -24.30
CA VAL A 379 -12.06 12.95 -24.79
C VAL A 379 -12.53 14.13 -23.96
N GLY A 380 -11.59 14.93 -23.46
CA GLY A 380 -11.89 16.17 -22.75
C GLY A 380 -10.73 16.68 -21.91
N THR A 381 -11.01 17.68 -21.09
CA THR A 381 -10.12 18.20 -20.04
C THR A 381 -10.54 17.77 -18.64
N SER A 382 -11.64 17.03 -18.51
CA SER A 382 -12.09 16.48 -17.24
C SER A 382 -13.12 15.38 -17.42
N TYR A 383 -13.30 14.56 -16.39
CA TYR A 383 -14.48 13.72 -16.21
C TYR A 383 -14.86 13.68 -14.73
N SER A 384 -16.05 13.16 -14.41
CA SER A 384 -16.49 12.97 -13.03
C SER A 384 -17.02 11.57 -12.81
N THR A 385 -16.81 11.06 -11.59
CA THR A 385 -17.47 9.87 -11.07
C THR A 385 -18.50 10.29 -10.02
N THR A 386 -19.53 9.46 -9.83
CA THR A 386 -20.50 9.63 -8.74
C THR A 386 -20.75 8.28 -8.10
N MET A 387 -20.22 8.10 -6.89
CA MET A 387 -20.32 6.87 -6.11
C MET A 387 -21.27 7.05 -4.93
N GLN A 388 -21.92 5.97 -4.51
CA GLN A 388 -22.80 5.97 -3.34
C GLN A 388 -21.96 5.68 -2.09
N TYR A 389 -21.95 6.61 -1.14
CA TYR A 389 -21.54 6.30 0.23
C TYR A 389 -22.71 5.64 0.95
N ASN A 390 -22.46 4.47 1.53
CA ASN A 390 -23.50 3.63 2.13
C ASN A 390 -23.58 3.77 3.66
N GLY A 391 -22.83 4.69 4.26
CA GLY A 391 -22.76 4.84 5.71
C GLY A 391 -21.84 3.82 6.38
N ILE A 392 -21.37 4.16 7.58
CA ILE A 392 -20.66 3.25 8.49
C ILE A 392 -21.30 3.29 9.88
N LEU A 393 -20.93 2.34 10.73
CA LEU A 393 -21.22 2.37 12.17
C LEU A 393 -19.91 2.28 12.97
N SER A 394 -19.91 2.80 14.19
CA SER A 394 -18.84 2.52 15.15
C SER A 394 -18.94 1.07 15.65
N SER A 395 -20.15 0.62 15.98
CA SER A 395 -20.43 -0.76 16.39
C SER A 395 -21.82 -1.19 15.93
N LEU A 396 -21.99 -2.49 15.62
CA LEU A 396 -23.30 -3.03 15.29
C LEU A 396 -24.22 -3.09 16.51
N PRO A 397 -25.54 -2.94 16.35
CA PRO A 397 -26.48 -3.04 17.46
C PRO A 397 -26.47 -4.45 18.06
N VAL A 398 -26.41 -4.56 19.39
CA VAL A 398 -26.42 -5.86 20.08
C VAL A 398 -27.75 -6.61 19.86
N THR A 399 -27.68 -7.94 19.84
CA THR A 399 -28.85 -8.83 19.78
C THR A 399 -29.84 -8.61 20.93
N LYS A 400 -31.09 -9.02 20.72
CA LYS A 400 -32.15 -8.97 21.74
C LYS A 400 -32.21 -10.23 22.62
N ASP A 401 -31.45 -11.27 22.27
CA ASP A 401 -31.41 -12.52 23.04
C ASP A 401 -30.68 -12.30 24.38
N GLU A 402 -31.43 -12.34 25.49
CA GLU A 402 -30.90 -11.98 26.83
C GLU A 402 -29.76 -12.90 27.30
N ASP A 403 -29.78 -14.19 26.94
CA ASP A 403 -28.70 -15.13 27.27
C ASP A 403 -27.41 -14.77 26.53
N THR A 404 -27.51 -14.48 25.23
CA THR A 404 -26.38 -14.00 24.42
C THR A 404 -25.88 -12.64 24.91
N VAL A 405 -26.77 -11.72 25.28
CA VAL A 405 -26.39 -10.45 25.90
C VAL A 405 -25.59 -10.67 27.18
N GLY A 406 -26.04 -11.59 28.05
CA GLY A 406 -25.29 -11.99 29.24
C GLY A 406 -23.87 -12.48 28.90
N LYS A 407 -23.75 -13.36 27.91
CA LYS A 407 -22.45 -13.88 27.44
C LYS A 407 -21.55 -12.79 26.86
N ILE A 408 -22.09 -11.84 26.11
CA ILE A 408 -21.32 -10.70 25.58
C ILE A 408 -20.75 -9.88 26.76
N LYS A 409 -21.56 -9.57 27.77
CA LYS A 409 -21.10 -8.87 28.97
C LYS A 409 -20.05 -9.65 29.75
N ASP A 410 -20.20 -10.97 29.87
CA ASP A 410 -19.21 -11.83 30.51
C ASP A 410 -17.86 -11.79 29.75
N GLN A 411 -17.89 -11.83 28.42
CA GLN A 411 -16.68 -11.73 27.60
C GLN A 411 -16.02 -10.35 27.67
N LEU A 412 -16.81 -9.27 27.68
CA LEU A 412 -16.29 -7.92 27.94
C LEU A 412 -15.67 -7.82 29.32
N GLY A 413 -16.36 -8.35 30.34
CA GLY A 413 -15.87 -8.39 31.72
C GLY A 413 -14.57 -9.19 31.84
N TYR A 414 -14.44 -10.30 31.11
CA TYR A 414 -13.21 -11.08 31.02
C TYR A 414 -12.08 -10.28 30.37
N LEU A 415 -12.31 -9.70 29.19
CA LEU A 415 -11.32 -8.89 28.46
C LEU A 415 -10.81 -7.73 29.34
N TYR A 416 -11.75 -6.97 29.92
CA TYR A 416 -11.46 -5.88 30.82
C TYR A 416 -10.69 -6.35 32.06
N SER A 417 -11.15 -7.39 32.75
CA SER A 417 -10.49 -7.90 33.97
C SER A 417 -9.09 -8.43 33.67
N TYR A 418 -8.91 -9.13 32.55
CA TYR A 418 -7.62 -9.64 32.10
C TYR A 418 -6.61 -8.50 31.91
N ARG A 419 -7.03 -7.42 31.24
CA ARG A 419 -6.16 -6.28 30.95
C ARG A 419 -5.97 -5.38 32.19
N LYS A 420 -7.02 -5.13 32.98
CA LYS A 420 -6.97 -4.30 34.21
C LYS A 420 -6.21 -4.96 35.36
N SER A 421 -6.12 -6.29 35.41
CA SER A 421 -5.43 -6.99 36.51
C SER A 421 -3.90 -6.98 36.43
N LYS A 422 -3.33 -6.23 35.48
CA LYS A 422 -1.90 -6.27 35.17
C LYS A 422 -1.14 -5.23 35.99
N ASP A 423 0.18 -5.39 36.04
CA ASP A 423 1.04 -4.67 36.98
C ASP A 423 0.90 -3.14 36.89
N ASP A 424 0.61 -2.61 35.69
CA ASP A 424 0.24 -1.20 35.51
C ASP A 424 -1.13 -1.05 34.79
N PRO A 425 -2.25 -0.97 35.56
CA PRO A 425 -3.60 -0.96 35.00
C PRO A 425 -3.92 0.31 34.20
N LYS A 426 -3.12 1.38 34.33
CA LYS A 426 -3.26 2.58 33.49
C LYS A 426 -2.87 2.34 32.03
N TRP A 427 -2.26 1.19 31.76
CA TRP A 427 -1.80 0.73 30.45
C TRP A 427 -2.62 -0.46 29.97
N ILE A 428 -3.93 -0.42 30.22
CA ILE A 428 -4.85 -1.50 29.84
C ILE A 428 -4.82 -1.79 28.32
N CYS A 429 -4.34 -0.85 27.51
CA CYS A 429 -4.08 -1.00 26.07
C CYS A 429 -2.88 -1.91 25.73
N PHE A 430 -2.03 -2.22 26.70
CA PHE A 430 -0.70 -2.78 26.47
C PHE A 430 -0.66 -4.32 26.43
N LEU A 431 -1.77 -5.02 26.15
CA LEU A 431 -1.87 -6.46 26.45
C LEU A 431 -2.90 -7.25 25.61
N GLU A 432 -2.43 -8.07 24.67
CA GLU A 432 -2.78 -9.49 24.42
C GLU A 432 -2.01 -10.09 23.20
N GLY A 433 -1.76 -11.41 23.21
CA GLY A 433 -1.31 -12.19 22.03
C GLY A 433 -0.04 -13.04 22.20
N GLN A 434 -0.06 -14.30 21.73
CA GLN A 434 1.12 -15.21 21.65
C GLN A 434 2.29 -14.63 20.83
N TYR A 435 1.97 -13.65 19.96
CA TYR A 435 2.86 -12.82 19.17
C TYR A 435 2.31 -11.38 19.27
N GLY A 436 3.02 -10.50 19.98
CA GLY A 436 2.67 -9.09 20.11
C GLY A 436 3.94 -8.24 20.13
N GLY A 437 3.79 -6.95 19.89
CA GLY A 437 4.89 -5.97 19.80
C GLY A 437 4.55 -4.67 20.53
N TYR A 438 5.58 -3.86 20.75
CA TYR A 438 5.45 -2.52 21.37
C TYR A 438 5.46 -1.41 20.33
N ASP A 439 5.64 -1.76 19.06
CA ASP A 439 5.65 -0.85 17.94
C ASP A 439 4.26 -0.37 17.57
N THR A 440 4.22 0.69 16.77
CA THR A 440 3.01 1.40 16.38
C THR A 440 1.93 0.50 15.73
N TYR A 441 2.31 -0.60 15.04
CA TYR A 441 1.34 -1.53 14.46
C TYR A 441 0.65 -2.38 15.51
N TRP A 442 1.43 -3.11 16.32
CA TRP A 442 0.88 -4.04 17.31
C TRP A 442 0.16 -3.32 18.45
N VAL A 443 0.66 -2.14 18.84
CA VAL A 443 -0.07 -1.26 19.76
C VAL A 443 -1.36 -0.76 19.10
N GLY A 444 -1.31 -0.37 17.82
CA GLY A 444 -2.49 0.00 17.04
C GLY A 444 -3.57 -1.08 17.06
N LYS A 445 -3.21 -2.35 16.81
CA LYS A 445 -4.17 -3.47 16.89
C LYS A 445 -4.81 -3.62 18.27
N ASN A 446 -4.07 -3.38 19.35
CA ASN A 446 -4.64 -3.42 20.71
C ASN A 446 -5.57 -2.23 21.00
N LEU A 447 -5.21 -1.04 20.49
CA LEU A 447 -6.05 0.16 20.53
C LEU A 447 -7.35 -0.07 19.75
N ASN A 448 -7.30 -0.79 18.63
CA ASN A 448 -8.50 -1.24 17.90
C ASN A 448 -9.44 -2.05 18.79
N THR A 449 -8.92 -3.13 19.39
CA THR A 449 -9.71 -4.03 20.23
C THR A 449 -10.40 -3.29 21.37
N LEU A 450 -9.71 -2.32 22.01
CA LEU A 450 -10.33 -1.51 23.06
C LEU A 450 -11.35 -0.51 22.53
N SER A 451 -11.13 0.07 21.36
CA SER A 451 -12.11 0.97 20.73
C SER A 451 -13.42 0.22 20.46
N ASP A 452 -13.32 -0.98 19.88
CA ASP A 452 -14.48 -1.82 19.60
C ASP A 452 -15.17 -2.30 20.90
N ALA A 453 -14.39 -2.61 21.95
CA ALA A 453 -14.92 -2.95 23.27
C ALA A 453 -15.61 -1.76 23.97
N ILE A 454 -15.08 -0.54 23.85
CA ILE A 454 -15.68 0.69 24.40
C ILE A 454 -17.06 0.91 23.78
N TRP A 455 -17.14 0.90 22.45
CA TRP A 455 -18.42 1.13 21.76
C TRP A 455 -19.43 0.01 22.02
N LEU A 456 -18.97 -1.25 22.08
CA LEU A 456 -19.84 -2.38 22.41
C LEU A 456 -20.36 -2.29 23.86
N ALA A 457 -19.50 -1.98 24.82
CA ALA A 457 -19.87 -1.87 26.23
C ALA A 457 -20.85 -0.70 26.48
N ASP A 458 -20.68 0.41 25.77
CA ASP A 458 -21.50 1.61 25.90
C ASP A 458 -22.97 1.40 25.46
N GLN A 459 -23.25 0.36 24.67
CA GLN A 459 -24.62 -0.02 24.32
C GLN A 459 -25.42 -0.52 25.54
N PHE A 460 -24.75 -0.93 26.63
CA PHE A 460 -25.40 -1.44 27.83
C PHE A 460 -25.63 -0.35 28.89
N LYS A 461 -26.86 -0.27 29.40
CA LYS A 461 -27.29 0.79 30.32
C LYS A 461 -27.07 0.49 31.81
N ASP A 462 -26.45 -0.65 32.16
CA ASP A 462 -26.19 -0.99 33.55
C ASP A 462 -24.91 -0.32 34.08
N ASN A 463 -24.86 -0.13 35.41
CA ASN A 463 -23.81 0.64 36.05
C ASN A 463 -22.42 -0.01 35.96
N ASP A 464 -22.36 -1.35 35.90
CA ASP A 464 -21.10 -2.09 35.83
C ASP A 464 -20.46 -1.90 34.45
N MET A 465 -21.24 -2.05 33.37
CA MET A 465 -20.78 -1.77 32.01
C MET A 465 -20.40 -0.31 31.81
N LYS A 466 -21.16 0.64 32.38
CA LYS A 466 -20.80 2.07 32.33
C LYS A 466 -19.47 2.36 33.03
N THR A 467 -19.25 1.79 34.20
CA THR A 467 -17.99 1.95 34.94
C THR A 467 -16.83 1.36 34.15
N MET A 468 -17.01 0.16 33.62
CA MET A 468 -16.02 -0.51 32.78
C MET A 468 -15.69 0.29 31.51
N THR A 469 -16.70 0.85 30.85
CA THR A 469 -16.52 1.71 29.66
C THR A 469 -15.69 2.93 29.99
N ASN A 470 -16.03 3.66 31.06
CA ASN A 470 -15.28 4.84 31.50
C ASN A 470 -13.82 4.48 31.84
N ASP A 471 -13.58 3.38 32.54
CA ASP A 471 -12.23 2.92 32.86
C ASP A 471 -11.42 2.54 31.60
N MET A 472 -12.06 1.93 30.60
CA MET A 472 -11.40 1.64 29.33
C MET A 472 -11.05 2.93 28.57
N VAL A 473 -11.96 3.90 28.54
CA VAL A 473 -11.71 5.23 27.94
C VAL A 473 -10.55 5.92 28.63
N GLU A 474 -10.55 6.00 29.97
CA GLU A 474 -9.46 6.58 30.76
C GLU A 474 -8.13 5.85 30.52
N GLY A 475 -8.17 4.52 30.36
CA GLY A 475 -6.99 3.73 30.00
C GLY A 475 -6.42 4.08 28.63
N VAL A 476 -7.29 4.24 27.62
CA VAL A 476 -6.88 4.67 26.27
C VAL A 476 -6.36 6.11 26.28
N GLU A 477 -7.03 7.03 26.98
CA GLU A 477 -6.57 8.40 27.20
C GLU A 477 -5.15 8.42 27.77
N ASN A 478 -4.93 7.79 28.93
CA ASN A 478 -3.62 7.76 29.59
C ASN A 478 -2.52 7.20 28.68
N TYR A 479 -2.84 6.19 27.88
CA TYR A 479 -1.91 5.58 26.94
C TYR A 479 -1.54 6.55 25.81
N LEU A 480 -2.54 7.16 25.17
CA LEU A 480 -2.33 8.14 24.11
C LEU A 480 -1.54 9.35 24.64
N GLU A 481 -1.93 9.92 25.79
CA GLU A 481 -1.26 11.08 26.36
C GLU A 481 0.23 10.87 26.63
N PHE A 482 0.66 9.64 26.98
CA PHE A 482 2.08 9.37 27.14
C PHE A 482 2.85 9.37 25.83
N TRP A 483 2.31 8.75 24.78
CA TRP A 483 2.94 8.72 23.46
C TRP A 483 2.94 10.10 22.78
N LEU A 484 1.88 10.87 23.01
CA LEU A 484 1.69 12.20 22.43
C LEU A 484 2.40 13.29 23.21
N ASP A 485 2.88 13.04 24.43
CA ASP A 485 3.73 13.97 25.18
C ASP A 485 5.21 13.77 24.79
N PRO A 486 5.83 14.73 24.10
CA PRO A 486 7.19 14.58 23.63
C PRO A 486 8.22 14.66 24.77
N HIS A 487 7.82 14.87 26.03
CA HIS A 487 8.70 14.82 27.19
C HIS A 487 8.62 13.48 27.93
N ARG A 488 7.74 12.57 27.49
CA ARG A 488 7.57 11.21 28.02
C ARG A 488 8.02 10.18 26.99
N ALA A 489 8.53 9.07 27.50
CA ALA A 489 8.99 7.90 26.75
C ALA A 489 9.31 6.79 27.74
N TYR A 490 9.30 5.54 27.29
CA TYR A 490 9.93 4.46 28.02
C TYR A 490 11.46 4.57 27.86
N ILE A 491 12.21 4.66 28.97
CA ILE A 491 13.66 4.85 28.94
C ILE A 491 14.35 3.79 29.82
N ASP A 492 15.10 2.88 29.18
CA ASP A 492 16.04 1.96 29.84
C ASP A 492 17.42 2.05 29.18
N GLY A 493 18.28 2.90 29.75
CA GLY A 493 19.63 3.12 29.25
C GLY A 493 19.65 3.74 27.85
N GLN A 494 19.97 2.93 26.82
CA GLN A 494 19.97 3.36 25.41
C GLN A 494 18.66 3.01 24.69
N HIS A 495 17.75 2.29 25.34
CA HIS A 495 16.42 1.99 24.81
C HIS A 495 15.52 3.17 25.18
N VAL A 496 14.96 3.82 24.17
CA VAL A 496 14.06 4.97 24.33
C VAL A 496 12.89 4.70 23.41
N ASP A 497 11.71 4.42 23.92
CA ASP A 497 10.52 3.99 23.16
C ASP A 497 9.32 4.88 23.48
N ASP A 498 8.24 4.70 22.74
CA ASP A 498 6.94 5.33 22.94
C ASP A 498 6.95 6.86 22.74
N TYR A 499 7.42 7.30 21.57
CA TYR A 499 7.39 8.72 21.19
C TYR A 499 7.30 8.91 19.68
N PHE A 500 6.81 10.08 19.25
CA PHE A 500 6.83 10.50 17.84
C PHE A 500 8.00 11.43 17.52
N TYR A 501 8.59 11.23 16.34
CA TYR A 501 9.64 12.06 15.75
C TYR A 501 9.15 12.61 14.40
N TYR A 502 9.36 13.90 14.16
CA TYR A 502 9.08 14.50 12.86
C TYR A 502 10.36 14.72 12.06
N ASP A 503 10.45 14.03 10.92
CA ASP A 503 11.53 14.20 9.96
C ASP A 503 11.22 15.38 9.03
N LYS A 504 11.69 16.57 9.41
CA LYS A 504 11.42 17.80 8.65
C LYS A 504 11.95 17.78 7.21
N GLU A 505 13.03 17.06 6.94
CA GLU A 505 13.61 17.00 5.58
C GLU A 505 12.80 16.09 4.65
N TYR A 506 12.17 15.05 5.21
CA TYR A 506 11.24 14.20 4.47
C TYR A 506 9.82 14.78 4.43
N GLY A 507 9.42 15.46 5.49
CA GLY A 507 8.02 15.78 5.76
C GLY A 507 7.23 14.55 6.16
N THR A 508 7.67 13.82 7.20
CA THR A 508 6.95 12.65 7.72
C THR A 508 7.06 12.50 9.24
N LEU A 509 5.99 11.99 9.86
CA LEU A 509 5.91 11.65 11.27
C LEU A 509 6.20 10.16 11.46
N ILE A 510 7.14 9.83 12.35
CA ILE A 510 7.58 8.46 12.64
C ILE A 510 7.38 8.18 14.14
N GLY A 511 6.51 7.22 14.46
CA GLY A 511 6.34 6.73 15.83
C GLY A 511 7.32 5.61 16.15
N TYR A 512 7.99 5.68 17.30
CA TYR A 512 8.90 4.65 17.78
C TYR A 512 8.39 3.95 19.04
N PRO A 513 8.54 2.62 19.18
CA PRO A 513 9.28 1.74 18.27
C PRO A 513 8.57 1.49 16.94
N THR A 514 9.37 1.18 15.93
CA THR A 514 8.94 0.96 14.55
C THR A 514 8.92 -0.54 14.23
N SER A 515 8.16 -0.89 13.21
CA SER A 515 8.10 -2.21 12.60
C SER A 515 7.82 -2.10 11.11
N TYR A 516 8.10 -3.16 10.35
CA TYR A 516 7.76 -3.29 8.93
C TYR A 516 8.35 -2.18 8.04
N ASP A 517 9.52 -1.65 8.44
CA ASP A 517 10.19 -0.50 7.83
C ASP A 517 9.35 0.80 7.78
N SER A 518 8.42 0.98 8.73
CA SER A 518 7.68 2.25 8.91
C SER A 518 8.59 3.46 9.12
N ASP A 519 9.77 3.33 9.75
CA ASP A 519 10.77 4.41 9.71
C ASP A 519 11.50 4.47 8.37
N LYS A 520 12.28 3.44 8.06
CA LYS A 520 13.33 3.50 7.06
C LYS A 520 12.79 3.66 5.65
N GLN A 521 11.60 3.11 5.39
CA GLN A 521 10.95 3.13 4.09
C GLN A 521 9.65 3.92 4.08
N VAL A 522 9.17 4.43 5.23
CA VAL A 522 7.87 5.13 5.33
C VAL A 522 6.73 4.20 4.88
N ASN A 523 6.85 2.92 5.21
CA ASN A 523 5.84 1.93 4.88
C ASN A 523 4.65 2.06 5.85
N ASP A 524 3.46 1.73 5.34
CA ASP A 524 2.34 1.27 6.17
C ASP A 524 1.80 2.30 7.18
N HIS A 525 2.15 3.59 7.06
CA HIS A 525 1.70 4.61 8.01
C HIS A 525 0.17 4.68 8.11
N HIS A 526 -0.58 4.58 7.00
CA HIS A 526 -2.04 4.44 7.05
C HIS A 526 -2.54 3.20 7.82
N PHE A 527 -1.91 2.03 7.68
CA PHE A 527 -2.25 0.84 8.47
C PHE A 527 -2.01 1.07 9.95
N HIS A 528 -0.85 1.61 10.31
CA HIS A 528 -0.48 1.87 11.69
C HIS A 528 -1.37 2.96 12.28
N TYR A 529 -1.30 4.18 11.75
CA TYR A 529 -1.94 5.37 12.32
C TYR A 529 -3.46 5.35 12.20
N GLY A 530 -4.04 4.59 11.26
CA GLY A 530 -5.48 4.36 11.20
C GLY A 530 -6.03 3.86 12.53
N TYR A 531 -5.36 2.89 13.16
CA TYR A 531 -5.74 2.39 14.48
C TYR A 531 -5.64 3.43 15.61
N TRP A 532 -4.62 4.27 15.56
CA TRP A 532 -4.41 5.32 16.56
C TRP A 532 -5.46 6.42 16.45
N ILE A 533 -5.81 6.81 15.22
CA ILE A 533 -6.88 7.77 14.94
C ILE A 533 -8.23 7.19 15.38
N LYS A 534 -8.49 5.89 15.14
CA LYS A 534 -9.70 5.20 15.62
C LYS A 534 -9.84 5.31 17.14
N ALA A 535 -8.78 5.01 17.88
CA ALA A 535 -8.79 5.08 19.34
C ALA A 535 -8.92 6.52 19.87
N ALA A 536 -8.27 7.48 19.22
CA ALA A 536 -8.45 8.89 19.54
C ALA A 536 -9.90 9.35 19.29
N ALA A 537 -10.56 8.84 18.25
CA ALA A 537 -11.99 9.11 18.00
C ALA A 537 -12.89 8.49 19.06
N ALA A 538 -12.62 7.25 19.49
CA ALA A 538 -13.36 6.60 20.58
C ALA A 538 -13.28 7.40 21.89
N VAL A 539 -12.09 7.95 22.21
CA VAL A 539 -11.90 8.88 23.33
C VAL A 539 -12.67 10.18 23.10
N ALA A 540 -12.47 10.85 21.95
CA ALA A 540 -13.08 12.16 21.66
C ALA A 540 -14.61 12.16 21.74
N MET A 541 -15.27 11.06 21.36
CA MET A 541 -16.72 10.89 21.47
C MET A 541 -17.21 10.85 22.93
N LYS A 542 -16.33 10.53 23.89
CA LYS A 542 -16.64 10.46 25.34
C LYS A 542 -16.07 11.64 26.12
N ASP A 543 -14.90 12.14 25.72
CA ASP A 543 -14.25 13.33 26.25
C ASP A 543 -13.89 14.32 25.13
N PRO A 544 -14.83 15.22 24.75
CA PRO A 544 -14.56 16.30 23.81
C PRO A 544 -13.54 17.33 24.31
N GLN A 545 -13.24 17.39 25.61
CA GLN A 545 -12.22 18.27 26.15
C GLN A 545 -10.83 17.69 25.88
N TRP A 546 -10.63 16.38 26.06
CA TRP A 546 -9.39 15.70 25.66
C TRP A 546 -9.05 15.97 24.19
N ALA A 547 -10.05 15.88 23.30
CA ALA A 547 -9.85 16.14 21.88
C ALA A 547 -9.36 17.57 21.58
N LYS A 548 -9.81 18.58 22.33
CA LYS A 548 -9.33 19.97 22.18
C LYS A 548 -7.90 20.15 22.66
N GLU A 549 -7.47 19.33 23.61
CA GLU A 549 -6.17 19.44 24.26
C GLU A 549 -5.09 18.65 23.53
N TRP A 550 -5.42 17.45 23.04
CA TRP A 550 -4.47 16.50 22.45
C TRP A 550 -4.70 16.25 20.96
N GLY A 551 -5.82 16.70 20.41
CA GLY A 551 -6.20 16.49 19.00
C GLY A 551 -5.18 17.03 18.01
N GLY A 552 -4.34 17.98 18.42
CA GLY A 552 -3.24 18.47 17.60
C GLY A 552 -2.32 17.37 17.07
N MET A 553 -1.96 16.37 17.89
CA MET A 553 -1.16 15.24 17.44
C MET A 553 -1.94 14.24 16.57
N VAL A 554 -3.27 14.16 16.72
CA VAL A 554 -4.12 13.37 15.83
C VAL A 554 -4.13 13.99 14.42
N TYR A 555 -4.18 15.31 14.33
CA TYR A 555 -4.02 16.02 13.07
C TYR A 555 -2.63 15.86 12.44
N GLU A 556 -1.57 15.66 13.22
CA GLU A 556 -0.25 15.31 12.69
C GLU A 556 -0.25 13.92 12.05
N MET A 557 -0.88 12.92 12.68
CA MET A 557 -1.04 11.59 12.09
C MET A 557 -1.91 11.61 10.82
N ILE A 558 -3.03 12.33 10.85
CA ILE A 558 -3.91 12.51 9.67
C ILE A 558 -3.18 13.25 8.55
N GLY A 559 -2.44 14.31 8.88
CA GLY A 559 -1.61 15.04 7.94
C GLY A 559 -0.57 14.12 7.29
N ASP A 560 0.07 13.25 8.07
CA ASP A 560 1.08 12.35 7.52
C ASP A 560 0.51 11.37 6.48
N ILE A 561 -0.66 10.77 6.71
CA ILE A 561 -1.21 9.73 5.82
C ILE A 561 -2.15 10.28 4.73
N ALA A 562 -2.78 11.43 4.96
CA ALA A 562 -3.87 11.96 4.14
C ALA A 562 -3.96 13.50 4.18
N ASN A 563 -2.85 14.21 3.92
CA ASN A 563 -2.91 15.67 3.79
C ASN A 563 -3.65 16.11 2.52
N ALA A 564 -4.72 16.89 2.65
CA ALA A 564 -5.43 17.48 1.53
C ALA A 564 -4.93 18.91 1.21
N ASN A 565 -3.99 19.45 2.00
CA ASN A 565 -3.37 20.73 1.72
C ASN A 565 -2.20 20.55 0.74
N ARG A 566 -2.40 20.97 -0.51
CA ARG A 566 -1.40 20.83 -1.60
C ARG A 566 -0.12 21.63 -1.39
N ASP A 567 -0.17 22.68 -0.58
CA ASP A 567 1.00 23.44 -0.18
C ASP A 567 1.80 22.73 0.92
N GLY A 568 1.35 21.55 1.33
CA GLY A 568 1.94 20.69 2.34
C GLY A 568 1.58 21.08 3.77
N SER A 569 0.88 22.17 4.04
CA SER A 569 0.63 22.64 5.41
C SER A 569 -0.16 21.64 6.26
N SER A 570 0.14 21.58 7.56
CA SER A 570 -0.62 20.77 8.53
C SER A 570 -2.07 21.24 8.67
N TYR A 571 -2.97 20.31 9.03
CA TYR A 571 -4.34 20.66 9.41
C TYR A 571 -4.39 21.46 10.72
N ASN A 572 -3.38 21.30 11.58
CA ASN A 572 -3.24 22.12 12.78
C ASN A 572 -2.47 23.41 12.45
N LYS A 573 -3.15 24.55 12.54
CA LYS A 573 -2.56 25.89 12.33
C LYS A 573 -1.41 26.24 13.29
N ASN A 574 -1.33 25.57 14.45
CA ASN A 574 -0.27 25.77 15.44
C ASN A 574 0.98 24.94 15.12
N SER A 575 0.92 24.11 14.08
CA SER A 575 2.03 23.25 13.67
C SER A 575 2.72 23.79 12.43
N GLU A 576 4.05 23.68 12.42
CA GLU A 576 4.89 24.04 11.26
C GLU A 576 5.24 22.81 10.40
N THR A 577 4.66 21.64 10.70
CA THR A 577 4.89 20.43 9.92
C THR A 577 4.33 20.58 8.51
N ARG A 578 4.94 19.80 7.60
CA ARG A 578 4.56 19.73 6.20
C ARG A 578 4.50 18.27 5.77
N TYR A 579 3.42 17.88 5.10
CA TYR A 579 3.19 16.53 4.62
C TYR A 579 2.80 16.52 3.14
N PRO A 580 3.21 15.51 2.34
CA PRO A 580 2.81 15.41 0.95
C PRO A 580 1.31 15.19 0.81
N PHE A 581 0.75 15.65 -0.31
CA PHE A 581 -0.67 15.52 -0.62
C PHE A 581 -1.07 14.03 -0.71
N LEU A 582 -2.03 13.62 0.12
CA LEU A 582 -2.62 12.28 0.18
C LEU A 582 -1.60 11.13 0.10
N ARG A 583 -0.53 11.19 0.92
CA ARG A 583 0.65 10.30 0.88
C ARG A 583 0.34 8.88 0.39
N ASN A 584 -0.54 8.16 1.09
CA ASN A 584 -0.76 6.75 0.82
C ASN A 584 -1.75 6.49 -0.32
N PHE A 585 -2.61 7.44 -0.68
CA PHE A 585 -3.76 7.18 -1.53
C PHE A 585 -3.50 7.55 -3.00
N ASP A 586 -3.52 6.55 -3.88
CA ASP A 586 -3.44 6.79 -5.32
C ASP A 586 -4.80 7.25 -5.84
N ILE A 587 -4.90 8.56 -6.05
CA ILE A 587 -6.11 9.27 -6.48
C ILE A 587 -6.73 8.67 -7.75
N TYR A 588 -5.89 8.12 -8.65
CA TYR A 588 -6.34 7.64 -9.95
C TYR A 588 -6.51 6.11 -10.00
N GLU A 589 -5.70 5.31 -9.31
CA GLU A 589 -6.02 3.87 -9.15
C GLU A 589 -7.14 3.62 -8.15
N GLY A 590 -7.43 4.59 -7.27
CA GLY A 590 -8.55 4.57 -6.34
C GLY A 590 -8.31 3.74 -5.09
N HIS A 591 -7.08 3.29 -4.84
CA HIS A 591 -6.68 2.55 -3.64
C HIS A 591 -5.33 3.03 -3.13
N SER A 592 -4.93 2.58 -1.94
CA SER A 592 -3.70 3.04 -1.31
C SER A 592 -2.48 2.20 -1.71
N TRP A 593 -1.28 2.74 -1.49
CA TRP A 593 0.00 2.08 -1.66
C TRP A 593 0.74 2.01 -0.32
N ALA A 594 1.20 0.81 0.02
CA ALA A 594 1.79 0.49 1.31
C ALA A 594 3.27 0.90 1.38
N SER A 595 4.03 0.63 0.32
CA SER A 595 5.47 0.91 0.30
C SER A 595 5.77 2.38 0.06
N GLY A 596 6.57 3.00 0.93
CA GLY A 596 7.00 4.38 0.72
C GLY A 596 8.01 4.56 -0.42
N VAL A 597 8.78 3.52 -0.75
CA VAL A 597 9.92 3.61 -1.69
C VAL A 597 9.68 2.96 -3.05
N ALA A 598 8.81 1.94 -3.12
CA ALA A 598 8.48 1.17 -4.32
C ALA A 598 9.71 0.62 -5.10
N ASN A 599 10.84 0.37 -4.45
CA ASN A 599 12.09 -0.08 -5.11
C ASN A 599 12.49 -1.53 -4.73
N TYR A 600 11.67 -2.48 -5.15
CA TYR A 600 11.83 -3.89 -4.79
C TYR A 600 12.28 -4.80 -5.95
N GLU A 601 12.33 -4.29 -7.17
CA GLU A 601 12.75 -5.03 -8.36
C GLU A 601 14.27 -5.25 -8.37
N PHE A 602 15.08 -4.22 -8.07
CA PHE A 602 16.54 -4.24 -8.25
C PHE A 602 17.33 -3.77 -7.02
N ASP A 603 18.47 -4.43 -6.74
CA ASP A 603 19.42 -4.01 -5.71
C ASP A 603 20.26 -2.81 -6.17
N GLU A 604 21.03 -2.22 -5.25
CA GLU A 604 21.95 -1.09 -5.53
C GLU A 604 22.98 -1.35 -6.67
N ASN A 605 23.16 -2.60 -7.09
CA ASN A 605 24.05 -3.01 -8.18
C ASN A 605 23.29 -3.31 -9.48
N GLY A 606 21.99 -3.03 -9.54
CA GLY A 606 21.10 -3.32 -10.66
C GLY A 606 20.87 -4.82 -10.87
N GLN A 607 21.02 -5.66 -9.84
CA GLN A 607 20.62 -7.06 -9.90
C GLN A 607 19.25 -7.22 -9.28
N MET A 608 18.38 -8.06 -9.86
CA MET A 608 17.08 -8.30 -9.25
C MET A 608 17.21 -8.72 -7.78
N VAL A 609 16.50 -8.03 -6.88
CA VAL A 609 16.56 -8.25 -5.42
C VAL A 609 16.13 -9.69 -5.13
N ASP A 610 14.98 -10.07 -5.69
CA ASP A 610 14.55 -11.46 -5.72
C ASP A 610 14.70 -12.07 -7.12
N LYS A 611 15.66 -13.00 -7.23
CA LYS A 611 15.86 -13.79 -8.46
C LYS A 611 14.74 -14.79 -8.73
N LYS A 612 13.79 -14.90 -7.80
CA LYS A 612 12.59 -15.71 -7.93
C LYS A 612 11.35 -14.88 -8.31
N GLY A 613 11.49 -13.56 -8.51
CA GLY A 613 10.46 -12.69 -9.11
C GLY A 613 9.38 -12.18 -8.16
N GLY A 614 9.47 -12.46 -6.85
CA GLY A 614 8.41 -12.22 -5.87
C GLY A 614 8.08 -10.78 -5.51
N LEU A 615 8.86 -9.82 -5.99
CA LEU A 615 8.74 -8.41 -5.63
C LEU A 615 8.62 -7.48 -6.85
N SER A 616 8.52 -8.04 -8.06
CA SER A 616 8.36 -7.25 -9.26
C SER A 616 6.93 -6.74 -9.43
N GLY A 617 6.77 -5.56 -10.04
CA GLY A 617 5.46 -4.96 -10.29
C GLY A 617 5.27 -3.56 -9.72
N GLY A 618 6.33 -2.87 -9.29
CA GLY A 618 6.23 -1.52 -8.72
C GLY A 618 5.70 -1.52 -7.29
N ASN A 619 4.94 -0.48 -6.92
CA ASN A 619 4.36 -0.36 -5.57
C ASN A 619 3.31 -1.47 -5.33
N ASN A 620 2.96 -1.71 -4.06
CA ASN A 620 2.06 -2.77 -3.64
C ASN A 620 1.15 -2.38 -2.47
N GLN A 621 0.02 -3.08 -2.33
CA GLN A 621 -0.84 -3.07 -1.16
C GLN A 621 -1.33 -4.49 -0.86
N GLU A 622 -1.21 -4.91 0.39
CA GLU A 622 -1.71 -6.20 0.88
C GLU A 622 -3.08 -6.02 1.57
N SER A 623 -3.06 -5.44 2.76
CA SER A 623 -4.22 -5.27 3.64
C SER A 623 -5.10 -4.07 3.22
N SER A 624 -5.90 -4.24 2.17
CA SER A 624 -6.84 -3.18 1.74
C SER A 624 -7.89 -2.83 2.80
N SER A 625 -8.24 -3.77 3.68
CA SER A 625 -9.12 -3.56 4.82
C SER A 625 -8.50 -2.66 5.91
N GLU A 626 -7.18 -2.67 6.10
CA GLU A 626 -6.52 -1.72 7.00
C GLU A 626 -6.46 -0.30 6.42
N SER A 627 -6.35 -0.14 5.09
CA SER A 627 -6.55 1.17 4.43
C SER A 627 -7.96 1.69 4.66
N VAL A 628 -8.98 0.83 4.46
CA VAL A 628 -10.37 1.18 4.73
C VAL A 628 -10.59 1.55 6.20
N ASN A 629 -9.94 0.84 7.13
CA ASN A 629 -9.95 1.19 8.55
C ASN A 629 -9.37 2.59 8.81
N ALA A 630 -8.27 2.96 8.14
CA ALA A 630 -7.70 4.30 8.24
C ALA A 630 -8.69 5.38 7.78
N TRP A 631 -9.36 5.17 6.63
CA TRP A 631 -10.33 6.14 6.11
C TRP A 631 -11.59 6.22 6.94
N SER A 632 -12.11 5.10 7.45
CA SER A 632 -13.21 5.13 8.42
C SER A 632 -12.81 5.83 9.71
N SER A 633 -11.54 5.76 10.11
CA SER A 633 -11.03 6.46 11.29
C SER A 633 -11.00 7.97 11.11
N LEU A 634 -10.73 8.47 9.89
CA LEU A 634 -10.92 9.89 9.56
C LEU A 634 -12.39 10.31 9.66
N ILE A 635 -13.33 9.45 9.21
CA ILE A 635 -14.78 9.72 9.33
C ILE A 635 -15.17 9.81 10.81
N LEU A 636 -14.74 8.84 11.62
CA LEU A 636 -14.99 8.78 13.07
C LEU A 636 -14.40 10.00 13.79
N TRP A 637 -13.14 10.35 13.51
CA TRP A 637 -12.50 11.52 14.12
C TRP A 637 -13.19 12.82 13.70
N GLY A 638 -13.42 13.01 12.41
CA GLY A 638 -14.07 14.19 11.85
C GLY A 638 -15.46 14.41 12.44
N GLU A 639 -16.24 13.35 12.63
CA GLU A 639 -17.54 13.43 13.30
C GLU A 639 -17.40 13.73 14.80
N ALA A 640 -16.48 13.06 15.51
CA ALA A 640 -16.28 13.24 16.95
C ALA A 640 -15.89 14.68 17.32
N VAL A 641 -15.13 15.38 16.46
CA VAL A 641 -14.70 16.76 16.70
C VAL A 641 -15.46 17.81 15.87
N GLY A 642 -16.41 17.39 15.02
CA GLY A 642 -17.19 18.26 14.15
C GLY A 642 -16.39 18.93 13.02
N ASP A 643 -15.33 18.28 12.51
CA ASP A 643 -14.52 18.76 11.39
C ASP A 643 -14.94 18.07 10.08
N GLU A 644 -15.88 18.71 9.37
CA GLU A 644 -16.42 18.20 8.11
C GLU A 644 -15.34 18.02 7.03
N ARG A 645 -14.24 18.77 7.08
CA ARG A 645 -13.15 18.63 6.09
C ARG A 645 -12.49 17.26 6.20
N ILE A 646 -12.22 16.81 7.41
CA ILE A 646 -11.62 15.49 7.67
C ILE A 646 -12.64 14.39 7.46
N ARG A 647 -13.87 14.59 7.93
CA ARG A 647 -14.96 13.63 7.72
C ARG A 647 -15.18 13.35 6.23
N ASP A 648 -15.34 14.39 5.43
CA ASP A 648 -15.66 14.26 4.00
C ASP A 648 -14.46 13.76 3.19
N LEU A 649 -13.23 14.07 3.62
CA LEU A 649 -12.01 13.43 3.09
C LEU A 649 -12.03 11.92 3.35
N GLY A 650 -12.31 11.51 4.59
CA GLY A 650 -12.47 10.10 4.95
C GLY A 650 -13.56 9.41 4.12
N ILE A 651 -14.72 10.05 3.94
CA ILE A 651 -15.82 9.53 3.11
C ILE A 651 -15.38 9.36 1.64
N TYR A 652 -14.66 10.32 1.08
CA TYR A 652 -14.13 10.24 -0.29
C TYR A 652 -13.20 9.04 -0.46
N MET A 653 -12.20 8.90 0.41
CA MET A 653 -11.19 7.84 0.32
C MET A 653 -11.81 6.47 0.60
N TYR A 654 -12.65 6.35 1.63
CA TYR A 654 -13.39 5.14 1.97
C TYR A 654 -14.26 4.65 0.81
N THR A 655 -15.06 5.54 0.22
CA THR A 655 -15.98 5.17 -0.87
C THR A 655 -15.24 4.78 -2.14
N THR A 656 -14.15 5.50 -2.45
CA THR A 656 -13.36 5.24 -3.66
C THR A 656 -12.56 3.94 -3.52
N GLU A 657 -11.96 3.67 -2.35
CA GLU A 657 -11.20 2.44 -2.13
C GLU A 657 -12.08 1.20 -2.10
N ILE A 658 -13.31 1.29 -1.60
CA ILE A 658 -14.28 0.18 -1.73
C ILE A 658 -14.58 -0.14 -3.20
N ALA A 659 -14.75 0.87 -4.05
CA ALA A 659 -14.98 0.64 -5.48
C ALA A 659 -13.76 -0.05 -6.14
N ALA A 660 -12.54 0.32 -5.74
CA ALA A 660 -11.32 -0.35 -6.18
C ALA A 660 -11.19 -1.78 -5.61
N ILE A 661 -11.58 -2.02 -4.36
CA ILE A 661 -11.60 -3.35 -3.72
C ILE A 661 -12.58 -4.29 -4.43
N GLU A 662 -13.79 -3.81 -4.74
CA GLU A 662 -14.80 -4.57 -5.48
C GLU A 662 -14.27 -5.06 -6.84
N ASP A 663 -13.55 -4.22 -7.56
CA ASP A 663 -12.96 -4.55 -8.86
C ASP A 663 -11.66 -5.39 -8.70
N TYR A 664 -10.64 -4.90 -7.99
CA TYR A 664 -9.28 -5.44 -8.07
C TYR A 664 -8.97 -6.55 -7.06
N TYR A 665 -9.61 -6.50 -5.89
CA TYR A 665 -9.38 -7.48 -4.83
C TYR A 665 -10.37 -8.64 -4.92
N TYR A 666 -11.64 -8.35 -5.13
CA TYR A 666 -12.67 -9.38 -5.18
C TYR A 666 -13.15 -9.70 -6.61
N ASP A 667 -12.92 -8.85 -7.61
CA ASP A 667 -13.44 -9.05 -8.97
C ASP A 667 -14.93 -9.46 -8.97
N VAL A 668 -15.75 -8.67 -8.27
CA VAL A 668 -17.17 -8.98 -8.06
C VAL A 668 -17.96 -8.99 -9.38
N HIS A 669 -17.42 -8.36 -10.41
CA HIS A 669 -17.99 -8.30 -11.77
C HIS A 669 -17.47 -9.41 -12.70
N ASN A 670 -16.46 -10.20 -12.32
CA ASN A 670 -15.80 -11.21 -13.15
C ASN A 670 -15.21 -10.62 -14.46
N GLU A 671 -14.60 -9.45 -14.37
CA GLU A 671 -14.04 -8.70 -15.50
C GLU A 671 -12.49 -8.60 -15.43
N ILE A 672 -11.88 -8.97 -14.30
CA ILE A 672 -10.45 -8.74 -14.05
C ILE A 672 -9.67 -10.04 -13.89
N PHE A 673 -10.15 -11.00 -13.09
CA PHE A 673 -9.40 -12.23 -12.86
C PHE A 673 -9.32 -13.07 -14.12
N THR A 674 -8.10 -13.41 -14.53
CA THR A 674 -7.90 -14.37 -15.60
C THR A 674 -8.43 -15.74 -15.20
N LYS A 675 -8.84 -16.53 -16.21
CA LYS A 675 -9.32 -17.90 -15.99
C LYS A 675 -8.26 -18.75 -15.29
N GLU A 676 -7.00 -18.58 -15.66
CA GLU A 676 -5.85 -19.28 -15.10
C GLU A 676 -5.58 -18.86 -13.65
N TYR A 677 -5.82 -17.61 -13.29
CA TYR A 677 -5.68 -17.14 -11.90
C TYR A 677 -6.75 -17.73 -10.99
N LYS A 678 -8.03 -17.59 -11.40
CA LYS A 678 -9.16 -18.13 -10.64
C LYS A 678 -9.01 -19.64 -10.42
N ASP A 679 -8.48 -20.35 -11.42
CA ASP A 679 -8.21 -21.79 -11.40
C ASP A 679 -9.35 -22.60 -10.74
N SER A 680 -10.56 -22.38 -11.23
CA SER A 680 -11.81 -22.82 -10.58
C SER A 680 -11.92 -24.33 -10.37
N ASN A 681 -11.14 -25.12 -11.10
CA ASN A 681 -11.11 -26.58 -10.97
C ASN A 681 -10.05 -27.08 -9.98
N ASN A 682 -9.22 -26.19 -9.45
CA ASN A 682 -8.13 -26.51 -8.56
C ASN A 682 -8.06 -25.52 -7.37
N TYR A 683 -7.21 -24.50 -7.36
CA TYR A 683 -7.11 -23.61 -6.18
C TYR A 683 -8.39 -22.81 -5.92
N ASN A 684 -9.17 -22.52 -6.96
CA ASN A 684 -10.40 -21.75 -6.87
C ASN A 684 -10.22 -20.40 -6.16
N ILE A 685 -9.13 -19.68 -6.47
CA ILE A 685 -8.79 -18.39 -5.84
C ILE A 685 -9.93 -17.39 -6.09
N GLN A 686 -10.42 -16.78 -5.00
CA GLN A 686 -11.57 -15.86 -5.02
C GLN A 686 -11.21 -14.41 -4.70
N THR A 687 -9.97 -14.16 -4.28
CA THR A 687 -9.48 -12.84 -3.88
C THR A 687 -8.02 -12.67 -4.25
N VAL A 688 -7.62 -11.43 -4.56
CA VAL A 688 -6.22 -10.99 -4.54
C VAL A 688 -5.85 -10.64 -3.10
N THR A 689 -4.61 -10.97 -2.71
CA THR A 689 -4.05 -10.56 -1.42
C THR A 689 -3.03 -9.45 -1.61
N ARG A 690 -2.05 -9.61 -2.51
CA ARG A 690 -1.11 -8.52 -2.83
C ARG A 690 -1.37 -8.01 -4.23
N LEU A 691 -1.80 -6.75 -4.29
CA LEU A 691 -1.98 -6.01 -5.52
C LEU A 691 -0.75 -5.16 -5.76
N PHE A 692 -0.07 -5.34 -6.89
CA PHE A 692 1.03 -4.51 -7.36
C PHE A 692 0.60 -3.69 -8.58
N GLY A 693 1.35 -2.66 -8.95
CA GLY A 693 1.15 -1.94 -10.22
C GLY A 693 1.14 -2.88 -11.44
N GLY A 694 2.13 -3.76 -11.56
CA GLY A 694 2.30 -4.68 -12.69
C GLY A 694 2.04 -6.16 -12.37
N ARG A 695 1.49 -6.49 -11.19
CA ARG A 695 1.26 -7.88 -10.76
C ARG A 695 0.09 -7.98 -9.78
N TYR A 696 -0.54 -9.14 -9.68
CA TYR A 696 -1.32 -9.50 -8.49
C TYR A 696 -1.21 -10.99 -8.17
N ASP A 697 -1.30 -11.31 -6.88
CA ASP A 697 -1.22 -12.69 -6.38
C ASP A 697 -1.99 -12.92 -5.08
N HIS A 698 -2.11 -14.20 -4.69
CA HIS A 698 -2.71 -14.68 -3.45
C HIS A 698 -1.62 -15.32 -2.57
N THR A 699 -0.86 -14.49 -1.87
CA THR A 699 0.24 -14.86 -0.96
C THR A 699 0.48 -13.70 -0.01
N ALA A 700 1.19 -13.91 1.10
CA ALA A 700 1.43 -12.87 2.10
C ALA A 700 2.92 -12.65 2.41
N TRP A 701 3.24 -11.49 3.01
CA TRP A 701 4.62 -11.12 3.37
C TRP A 701 5.29 -12.09 4.35
N TRP A 702 4.51 -12.85 5.14
CA TRP A 702 5.04 -13.73 6.18
C TRP A 702 4.64 -15.21 6.05
N THR A 703 3.65 -15.56 5.23
CA THR A 703 3.04 -16.91 5.24
C THR A 703 2.42 -17.26 3.89
N GLU A 704 2.24 -18.55 3.65
CA GLU A 704 1.38 -19.10 2.57
C GLU A 704 0.21 -19.91 3.14
N ASN A 705 -0.08 -19.74 4.44
CA ASN A 705 -1.28 -20.31 5.02
C ASN A 705 -2.49 -19.60 4.37
N PRO A 706 -3.32 -20.27 3.57
CA PRO A 706 -4.37 -19.61 2.80
C PRO A 706 -5.40 -18.89 3.68
N ILE A 707 -5.56 -19.34 4.94
CA ILE A 707 -6.43 -18.64 5.89
C ILE A 707 -5.83 -17.29 6.29
N GLU A 708 -4.56 -17.24 6.67
CA GLU A 708 -3.88 -15.98 7.00
C GLU A 708 -3.78 -15.06 5.77
N VAL A 709 -3.43 -15.63 4.61
CA VAL A 709 -3.30 -14.92 3.32
C VAL A 709 -4.62 -14.29 2.87
N THR A 710 -5.76 -14.94 3.12
CA THR A 710 -7.06 -14.35 2.76
C THR A 710 -7.58 -13.41 3.86
N THR A 711 -7.45 -13.76 5.14
CA THR A 711 -8.00 -12.95 6.25
C THR A 711 -7.34 -11.59 6.41
N ILE A 712 -6.12 -11.40 5.90
CA ILE A 712 -5.49 -10.06 5.86
C ILE A 712 -6.27 -9.04 5.03
N THR A 713 -7.13 -9.47 4.11
CA THR A 713 -8.03 -8.58 3.34
C THR A 713 -9.40 -8.38 4.01
N MET A 714 -9.63 -9.01 5.16
CA MET A 714 -10.88 -8.96 5.93
C MET A 714 -10.75 -8.12 7.20
N LEU A 715 -9.61 -8.27 7.89
CA LEU A 715 -9.35 -7.64 9.18
C LEU A 715 -8.87 -6.18 9.02
N PRO A 716 -9.13 -5.30 9.99
CA PRO A 716 -9.98 -5.49 11.17
C PRO A 716 -11.47 -5.43 10.79
N ILE A 717 -12.29 -6.34 11.32
CA ILE A 717 -13.74 -6.27 11.12
C ILE A 717 -14.33 -5.27 12.10
N SER A 718 -15.25 -4.41 11.62
CA SER A 718 -15.90 -3.39 12.45
C SER A 718 -17.21 -2.95 11.80
N GLY A 719 -17.93 -2.00 12.42
CA GLY A 719 -19.11 -1.39 11.80
C GLY A 719 -18.83 -0.65 10.48
N ALA A 720 -17.55 -0.42 10.13
CA ALA A 720 -17.13 0.14 8.85
C ALA A 720 -16.90 -0.91 7.75
N THR A 721 -16.92 -2.22 8.05
CA THR A 721 -16.67 -3.27 7.05
C THR A 721 -17.93 -3.91 6.46
N LEU A 722 -19.12 -3.36 6.76
CA LEU A 722 -20.40 -3.84 6.22
C LEU A 722 -20.43 -3.96 4.68
N TYR A 723 -19.64 -3.14 3.97
CA TYR A 723 -19.50 -3.20 2.50
C TYR A 723 -19.12 -4.60 1.98
N MET A 724 -18.38 -5.39 2.76
CA MET A 724 -18.00 -6.75 2.41
C MET A 724 -19.22 -7.68 2.25
N GLY A 725 -20.33 -7.38 2.93
CA GLY A 725 -21.57 -8.14 2.85
C GLY A 725 -22.45 -7.84 1.62
N LYS A 726 -22.06 -6.87 0.78
CA LYS A 726 -22.82 -6.49 -0.43
C LYS A 726 -23.01 -7.64 -1.40
N TYR A 727 -22.00 -8.50 -1.56
CA TYR A 727 -22.03 -9.65 -2.46
C TYR A 727 -21.92 -10.97 -1.69
N LYS A 728 -23.02 -11.42 -1.08
CA LYS A 728 -23.06 -12.61 -0.19
C LYS A 728 -22.52 -13.89 -0.83
N ASP A 729 -22.78 -14.14 -2.10
CA ASP A 729 -22.23 -15.32 -2.78
C ASP A 729 -20.71 -15.25 -2.89
N LYS A 730 -20.13 -14.05 -3.05
CA LYS A 730 -18.68 -13.86 -3.04
C LYS A 730 -18.12 -14.17 -1.64
N VAL A 731 -18.77 -13.71 -0.57
CA VAL A 731 -18.41 -14.05 0.82
C VAL A 731 -18.28 -15.56 0.99
N LYS A 732 -19.33 -16.30 0.59
CA LYS A 732 -19.35 -17.76 0.66
C LYS A 732 -18.19 -18.39 -0.12
N ASN A 733 -18.00 -17.96 -1.37
CA ASN A 733 -16.99 -18.52 -2.25
C ASN A 733 -15.58 -18.30 -1.70
N VAL A 734 -15.28 -17.13 -1.12
CA VAL A 734 -13.99 -16.82 -0.50
C VAL A 734 -13.71 -17.78 0.65
N VAL A 735 -14.64 -17.92 1.61
CA VAL A 735 -14.45 -18.81 2.77
C VAL A 735 -14.34 -20.28 2.36
N ASP A 736 -15.15 -20.73 1.39
CA ASP A 736 -15.08 -22.10 0.88
C ASP A 736 -13.73 -22.39 0.18
N SER A 737 -13.10 -21.37 -0.43
CA SER A 737 -11.84 -21.53 -1.16
C SER A 737 -10.62 -21.79 -0.27
N ILE A 738 -10.68 -21.40 1.00
CA ILE A 738 -9.56 -21.50 1.97
C ILE A 738 -9.78 -22.52 3.08
N GLY A 739 -10.99 -23.06 3.23
CA GLY A 739 -11.34 -23.98 4.32
C GLY A 739 -10.47 -25.26 4.34
N GLU A 740 -10.49 -25.99 5.45
CA GLU A 740 -9.61 -27.17 5.66
C GLU A 740 -9.77 -28.29 4.61
N ASN A 741 -10.92 -28.33 3.92
CA ASN A 741 -11.22 -29.28 2.86
C ASN A 741 -10.89 -28.74 1.45
N SER A 742 -10.38 -27.52 1.36
CA SER A 742 -10.03 -26.87 0.10
C SER A 742 -8.72 -27.41 -0.48
N LYS A 743 -8.54 -27.20 -1.79
CA LYS A 743 -7.29 -27.53 -2.47
C LYS A 743 -6.15 -26.58 -2.11
N GLN A 744 -6.43 -25.32 -1.78
CA GLN A 744 -5.43 -24.38 -1.25
C GLN A 744 -4.87 -24.90 0.08
N TRP A 745 -5.74 -25.23 1.04
CA TRP A 745 -5.31 -25.75 2.34
C TRP A 745 -4.49 -27.03 2.21
N SER A 746 -4.97 -27.99 1.44
CA SER A 746 -4.25 -29.25 1.23
C SER A 746 -2.94 -29.05 0.46
N ASN A 747 -2.85 -28.09 -0.48
CA ASN A 747 -1.60 -27.70 -1.14
C ASN A 747 -0.59 -27.12 -0.14
N PHE A 748 -1.00 -26.17 0.69
CA PHE A 748 -0.18 -25.55 1.72
C PHE A 748 0.39 -26.60 2.70
N VAL A 749 -0.48 -27.46 3.25
CA VAL A 749 -0.07 -28.49 4.22
C VAL A 749 0.92 -29.47 3.58
N ASN A 750 0.67 -29.92 2.34
CA ASN A 750 1.53 -30.86 1.64
C ASN A 750 2.91 -30.27 1.30
N ASN A 751 3.00 -28.95 1.10
CA ASN A 751 4.23 -28.25 0.70
C ASN A 751 4.93 -27.48 1.84
N LYS A 752 4.44 -27.59 3.09
CA LYS A 752 4.91 -26.79 4.22
C LYS A 752 6.43 -26.74 4.39
N GLU A 753 7.12 -27.87 4.27
CA GLU A 753 8.59 -27.91 4.46
C GLU A 753 9.33 -27.06 3.42
N GLN A 754 8.87 -27.08 2.17
CA GLN A 754 9.41 -26.25 1.09
C GLN A 754 9.12 -24.78 1.37
N ILE A 755 7.89 -24.45 1.74
CA ILE A 755 7.46 -23.09 2.05
C ILE A 755 8.28 -22.52 3.22
N CYS A 756 8.41 -23.27 4.32
CA CYS A 756 9.27 -22.91 5.45
C CYS A 756 10.72 -22.67 5.01
N THR A 757 11.26 -23.52 4.13
CA THR A 757 12.61 -23.35 3.57
C THR A 757 12.72 -22.06 2.75
N ASN A 758 11.69 -21.70 1.98
CA ASN A 758 11.65 -20.48 1.17
C ASN A 758 11.62 -19.21 2.04
N TYR A 759 10.82 -19.18 3.10
CA TYR A 759 10.77 -18.07 4.07
C TYR A 759 11.91 -18.09 5.09
N GLY A 760 12.75 -19.12 5.11
CA GLY A 760 13.78 -19.30 6.14
C GLY A 760 13.21 -19.55 7.55
N LYS A 761 11.95 -19.98 7.63
CA LYS A 761 11.25 -20.31 8.87
C LYS A 761 11.47 -21.78 9.25
N LYS A 762 11.36 -22.08 10.55
CA LYS A 762 11.40 -23.47 11.04
C LYS A 762 10.05 -24.17 10.89
N ASP A 763 8.98 -23.40 10.99
CA ASP A 763 7.61 -23.88 10.91
C ASP A 763 6.67 -22.75 10.48
N MET A 764 5.45 -23.11 10.10
CA MET A 764 4.32 -22.24 9.82
C MET A 764 3.05 -22.80 10.48
N LEU A 765 2.09 -21.93 10.76
CA LEU A 765 0.82 -22.33 11.37
C LEU A 765 0.05 -23.24 10.42
N THR A 766 -0.35 -24.42 10.90
CA THR A 766 -1.18 -25.39 10.15
C THR A 766 -2.43 -25.77 10.92
N ASP A 767 -2.91 -24.88 11.77
CA ASP A 767 -4.17 -25.07 12.47
C ASP A 767 -5.28 -24.40 11.64
N PRO A 768 -6.27 -25.15 11.14
CA PRO A 768 -7.38 -24.57 10.38
C PRO A 768 -8.27 -23.64 11.21
N LYS A 769 -8.10 -23.59 12.54
CA LYS A 769 -8.74 -22.61 13.43
C LYS A 769 -7.96 -21.30 13.58
N THR A 770 -6.87 -21.10 12.84
CA THR A 770 -6.18 -19.79 12.81
C THR A 770 -7.14 -18.74 12.29
N ASN A 771 -7.25 -17.58 12.96
CA ASN A 771 -8.17 -16.49 12.61
C ASN A 771 -9.65 -16.93 12.43
N GLN A 772 -10.09 -17.95 13.16
CA GLN A 772 -11.45 -18.51 13.04
C GLN A 772 -12.56 -17.48 13.33
N ASP A 773 -12.27 -16.51 14.18
CA ASP A 773 -13.10 -15.38 14.55
C ASP A 773 -13.33 -14.45 13.35
N VAL A 774 -12.25 -13.97 12.72
CA VAL A 774 -12.33 -13.11 11.51
C VAL A 774 -13.06 -13.85 10.38
N VAL A 775 -12.75 -15.13 10.17
CA VAL A 775 -13.43 -15.95 9.16
C VAL A 775 -14.92 -16.09 9.48
N ALA A 776 -15.30 -16.29 10.75
CA ALA A 776 -16.70 -16.43 11.16
C ALA A 776 -17.46 -15.11 11.03
N GLU A 777 -16.89 -13.99 11.47
CA GLU A 777 -17.50 -12.65 11.30
C GLU A 777 -17.72 -12.31 9.83
N TYR A 778 -16.72 -12.55 8.97
CA TYR A 778 -16.88 -12.37 7.53
C TYR A 778 -17.95 -13.31 6.95
N TYR A 779 -17.95 -14.59 7.36
CA TYR A 779 -18.95 -15.56 6.88
C TYR A 779 -20.38 -15.23 7.36
N ALA A 780 -20.53 -14.49 8.46
CA ALA A 780 -21.83 -14.08 8.99
C ALA A 780 -22.60 -13.14 8.04
N TYR A 781 -21.92 -12.47 7.10
CA TYR A 781 -22.61 -11.76 6.01
C TYR A 781 -23.40 -12.71 5.10
N TYR A 782 -22.94 -13.95 4.92
CA TYR A 782 -23.62 -14.96 4.14
C TYR A 782 -24.59 -15.79 5.01
N ASP A 783 -24.08 -16.39 6.08
CA ASP A 783 -24.83 -17.29 6.97
C ASP A 783 -24.37 -17.13 8.43
N PRO A 784 -25.04 -16.28 9.22
CA PRO A 784 -24.64 -16.01 10.60
C PRO A 784 -24.89 -17.20 11.54
N ASP A 785 -25.83 -18.10 11.22
CA ASP A 785 -26.05 -19.32 12.01
C ASP A 785 -24.89 -20.29 11.83
N ALA A 786 -24.45 -20.51 10.58
CA ALA A 786 -23.29 -21.35 10.29
C ALA A 786 -21.98 -20.73 10.78
N ALA A 787 -21.84 -19.41 10.74
CA ALA A 787 -20.70 -18.69 11.33
C ALA A 787 -20.59 -18.97 12.83
N LEU A 788 -21.68 -18.78 13.58
CA LEU A 788 -21.71 -18.99 15.03
C LEU A 788 -21.41 -20.45 15.41
N ALA A 789 -21.84 -21.42 14.59
CA ALA A 789 -21.58 -22.84 14.81
C ALA A 789 -20.10 -23.23 14.56
N LYS A 790 -19.35 -22.44 13.78
CA LYS A 790 -17.95 -22.71 13.40
C LYS A 790 -16.93 -22.09 14.35
N VAL A 791 -17.30 -21.06 15.11
CA VAL A 791 -16.38 -20.34 15.98
C VAL A 791 -16.32 -20.93 17.40
N ASP A 792 -15.11 -21.24 17.86
CA ASP A 792 -14.84 -21.66 19.23
C ASP A 792 -14.55 -20.43 20.10
N LEU A 793 -15.57 -19.97 20.84
CA LEU A 793 -15.49 -18.83 21.77
C LEU A 793 -15.11 -19.23 23.20
N SER A 794 -14.68 -20.47 23.44
CA SER A 794 -14.17 -20.88 24.76
C SER A 794 -12.83 -20.19 25.08
N ASP A 795 -12.39 -20.26 26.35
CA ASP A 795 -11.07 -19.76 26.77
C ASP A 795 -9.90 -20.39 25.98
N SER A 796 -10.08 -21.61 25.44
CA SER A 796 -9.10 -22.28 24.57
C SER A 796 -9.24 -21.94 23.09
N GLY A 797 -10.32 -21.26 22.70
CA GLY A 797 -10.53 -20.75 21.35
C GLY A 797 -9.42 -19.81 20.90
N LYS A 798 -9.09 -19.86 19.61
CA LYS A 798 -8.14 -18.93 18.99
C LYS A 798 -8.87 -17.66 18.56
N VAL A 799 -8.22 -16.53 18.81
CA VAL A 799 -8.68 -15.18 18.45
C VAL A 799 -7.50 -14.49 17.78
N GLU A 800 -7.75 -13.78 16.67
CA GLU A 800 -6.78 -12.90 16.03
C GLU A 800 -6.32 -11.82 17.03
N ASN A 801 -5.07 -11.38 16.95
CA ASN A 801 -4.48 -10.52 17.97
C ASN A 801 -5.09 -9.11 18.03
N GLY A 802 -5.77 -8.64 16.97
CA GLY A 802 -6.51 -7.38 16.95
C GLY A 802 -7.99 -7.51 17.30
N GLU A 803 -8.45 -8.72 17.63
CA GLU A 803 -9.87 -9.07 17.76
C GLU A 803 -10.24 -9.51 19.18
N SER A 804 -11.54 -9.63 19.49
CA SER A 804 -12.00 -10.13 20.78
C SER A 804 -13.23 -11.04 20.69
N ARG A 805 -13.33 -12.02 21.59
CA ARG A 805 -14.52 -12.88 21.70
C ARG A 805 -15.82 -12.09 21.89
N ALA A 806 -15.75 -10.98 22.63
CA ALA A 806 -16.89 -10.12 22.88
C ALA A 806 -17.38 -9.49 21.58
N HIS A 807 -16.47 -8.89 20.81
CA HIS A 807 -16.79 -8.29 19.51
C HIS A 807 -17.28 -9.36 18.53
N THR A 808 -16.57 -10.50 18.38
CA THR A 808 -16.99 -11.61 17.51
C THR A 808 -18.37 -12.13 17.81
N LEU A 809 -18.68 -12.38 19.09
CA LEU A 809 -20.01 -12.85 19.47
C LEU A 809 -21.07 -11.78 19.17
N ALA A 810 -20.82 -10.52 19.51
CA ALA A 810 -21.75 -9.43 19.27
C ALA A 810 -21.99 -9.20 17.77
N TYR A 811 -20.93 -9.22 16.95
CA TYR A 811 -20.98 -8.97 15.51
C TYR A 811 -21.81 -10.04 14.79
N ILE A 812 -21.48 -11.32 14.99
CA ILE A 812 -22.19 -12.44 14.37
C ILE A 812 -23.66 -12.46 14.81
N THR A 813 -23.93 -12.23 16.09
CA THR A 813 -25.29 -12.29 16.62
C THR A 813 -26.13 -11.05 16.27
N SER A 814 -25.49 -9.90 16.00
CA SER A 814 -26.14 -8.74 15.41
C SER A 814 -26.61 -9.03 13.99
N LEU A 815 -25.72 -9.56 13.12
CA LEU A 815 -26.09 -9.97 11.76
C LEU A 815 -27.13 -11.09 11.78
N LYS A 816 -27.08 -11.99 12.78
CA LYS A 816 -28.13 -12.98 13.01
C LYS A 816 -29.46 -12.34 13.36
N GLU A 817 -29.52 -11.34 14.23
CA GLU A 817 -30.77 -10.70 14.67
C GLU A 817 -31.36 -9.79 13.57
N TYR A 818 -30.53 -8.90 13.02
CA TYR A 818 -30.96 -7.78 12.18
C TYR A 818 -30.70 -7.98 10.68
N GLY A 819 -29.88 -8.97 10.32
CA GLY A 819 -29.50 -9.25 8.93
C GLY A 819 -28.35 -8.37 8.43
N ASN A 820 -28.20 -8.29 7.11
CA ASN A 820 -27.12 -7.51 6.49
C ASN A 820 -27.58 -6.10 6.17
N GLN A 821 -26.62 -5.22 5.87
CA GLN A 821 -26.92 -3.91 5.30
C GLN A 821 -27.73 -4.05 4.00
N ASN A 822 -28.82 -3.28 3.92
CA ASN A 822 -29.54 -3.01 2.69
C ASN A 822 -28.88 -1.83 1.98
N PHE A 823 -28.16 -2.12 0.89
CA PHE A 823 -27.44 -1.14 0.08
C PHE A 823 -28.34 -0.31 -0.85
N ASP A 824 -29.63 -0.65 -0.98
CA ASP A 824 -30.59 0.14 -1.75
C ASP A 824 -31.11 1.36 -0.96
N ILE A 825 -30.86 1.39 0.36
CA ILE A 825 -31.35 2.43 1.26
C ILE A 825 -30.18 3.14 1.92
N THR A 826 -30.06 4.44 1.66
CA THR A 826 -29.02 5.29 2.26
C THR A 826 -29.65 6.36 3.11
N GLY A 827 -28.97 6.72 4.21
CA GLY A 827 -29.41 7.79 5.09
C GLY A 827 -28.67 9.11 4.84
N SER A 828 -29.28 10.21 5.25
CA SER A 828 -28.77 11.57 5.04
C SER A 828 -27.67 11.98 6.01
N THR A 829 -27.12 11.04 6.77
CA THR A 829 -26.11 11.27 7.82
C THR A 829 -25.02 10.22 7.72
N PRO A 830 -23.75 10.54 8.01
CA PRO A 830 -22.64 9.62 7.78
C PRO A 830 -22.76 8.28 8.53
N PHE A 831 -23.26 8.33 9.76
CA PHE A 831 -23.46 7.17 10.62
C PHE A 831 -24.89 6.66 10.57
N SER A 832 -25.37 6.32 9.37
CA SER A 832 -26.69 5.75 9.18
C SER A 832 -26.71 4.63 8.16
N VAL A 833 -27.27 3.50 8.57
CA VAL A 833 -27.43 2.30 7.74
C VAL A 833 -28.80 1.68 7.98
N VAL A 834 -29.26 0.87 7.04
CA VAL A 834 -30.44 0.00 7.23
C VAL A 834 -29.97 -1.44 7.22
N LEU A 835 -30.21 -2.17 8.30
CA LEU A 835 -30.02 -3.62 8.35
C LEU A 835 -31.34 -4.31 7.97
N GLU A 836 -31.30 -5.39 7.21
CA GLU A 836 -32.49 -6.12 6.78
C GLU A 836 -32.36 -7.63 6.91
N LYS A 837 -33.38 -8.23 7.56
CA LYS A 837 -33.56 -9.69 7.66
C LYS A 837 -35.00 -10.06 7.29
N ASN A 838 -35.16 -10.96 6.33
CA ASN A 838 -36.46 -11.51 5.92
C ASN A 838 -37.53 -10.41 5.62
N GLY A 839 -37.12 -9.32 4.97
CA GLY A 839 -37.99 -8.18 4.65
C GLY A 839 -38.22 -7.19 5.81
N VAL A 840 -37.70 -7.47 7.00
CA VAL A 840 -37.80 -6.58 8.16
C VAL A 840 -36.59 -5.65 8.19
N LYS A 841 -36.84 -4.35 8.00
CA LYS A 841 -35.83 -3.28 8.05
C LYS A 841 -35.63 -2.78 9.48
N THR A 842 -34.37 -2.63 9.88
CA THR A 842 -33.92 -1.99 11.11
C THR A 842 -33.05 -0.81 10.73
N TYR A 843 -33.53 0.40 11.02
CA TYR A 843 -32.77 1.63 10.82
C TYR A 843 -31.82 1.79 11.99
N VAL A 844 -30.53 1.94 11.69
CA VAL A 844 -29.48 2.17 12.68
C VAL A 844 -28.85 3.53 12.41
N VAL A 845 -28.86 4.40 13.40
CA VAL A 845 -28.33 5.76 13.30
C VAL A 845 -27.59 6.12 14.57
N GLU A 846 -26.36 6.60 14.43
CA GLU A 846 -25.58 7.15 15.54
C GLU A 846 -25.59 8.68 15.46
N ASN A 847 -25.99 9.32 16.55
CA ASN A 847 -25.96 10.78 16.69
C ASN A 847 -24.92 11.16 17.73
N HIS A 848 -23.76 11.61 17.26
CA HIS A 848 -22.64 12.06 18.09
C HIS A 848 -22.68 13.58 18.37
N THR A 849 -23.79 14.25 18.03
CA THR A 849 -23.97 15.69 18.25
C THR A 849 -24.65 15.99 19.58
N ASP A 850 -24.60 17.26 20.01
CA ASP A 850 -25.23 17.77 21.23
C ASP A 850 -26.74 18.03 21.11
N LYS A 851 -27.34 17.72 19.96
CA LYS A 851 -28.76 17.99 19.67
C LYS A 851 -29.44 16.76 19.09
N THR A 852 -30.76 16.69 19.22
CA THR A 852 -31.56 15.71 18.48
C THR A 852 -31.36 15.91 16.98
N GLN A 853 -31.09 14.82 16.26
CA GLN A 853 -30.85 14.78 14.83
C GLN A 853 -31.95 13.98 14.14
N ARG A 854 -32.47 14.52 13.04
CA ARG A 854 -33.35 13.78 12.13
C ARG A 854 -32.54 13.27 10.95
N THR A 855 -32.56 11.95 10.74
CA THR A 855 -31.97 11.31 9.58
C THR A 855 -33.07 10.86 8.63
N TYR A 856 -32.99 11.32 7.38
CA TYR A 856 -33.88 10.89 6.30
C TYR A 856 -33.25 9.76 5.52
N PHE A 857 -34.07 8.83 5.05
CA PHE A 857 -33.63 7.69 4.23
C PHE A 857 -34.19 7.77 2.81
N SER A 858 -33.47 7.20 1.84
CA SER A 858 -33.84 7.21 0.42
C SER A 858 -35.16 6.49 0.13
N ASP A 859 -35.65 5.64 1.05
CA ASP A 859 -36.95 4.96 0.95
C ASP A 859 -38.13 5.78 1.48
N LYS A 860 -37.93 7.10 1.66
CA LYS A 860 -38.93 8.08 2.09
C LYS A 860 -39.39 7.90 3.53
N THR A 861 -38.47 7.47 4.39
CA THR A 861 -38.68 7.34 5.83
C THR A 861 -37.69 8.24 6.60
N TYR A 862 -37.94 8.46 7.88
CA TYR A 862 -36.99 9.16 8.76
C TYR A 862 -36.95 8.57 10.17
N VAL A 863 -35.85 8.85 10.86
CA VAL A 863 -35.64 8.54 12.28
C VAL A 863 -35.21 9.80 13.02
N ASP A 864 -35.79 10.04 14.20
CA ASP A 864 -35.36 11.09 15.13
C ASP A 864 -34.49 10.47 16.24
N VAL A 865 -33.24 10.89 16.34
CA VAL A 865 -32.24 10.33 17.27
C VAL A 865 -31.84 11.39 18.29
N PRO A 866 -32.01 11.16 19.60
CA PRO A 866 -31.54 12.09 20.64
C PRO A 866 -30.04 12.37 20.54
N ALA A 867 -29.62 13.51 21.08
CA ALA A 867 -28.21 13.88 21.22
C ALA A 867 -27.39 12.76 21.90
N ASN A 868 -26.16 12.54 21.43
CA ASN A 868 -25.21 11.56 21.99
C ASN A 868 -25.83 10.18 22.22
N SER A 869 -26.52 9.65 21.21
CA SER A 869 -27.22 8.36 21.33
C SER A 869 -27.24 7.57 20.03
N VAL A 870 -27.43 6.26 20.17
CA VAL A 870 -27.59 5.33 19.05
C VAL A 870 -29.05 4.86 19.00
N TYR A 871 -29.66 4.93 17.83
CA TYR A 871 -30.97 4.37 17.54
C TYR A 871 -30.82 3.08 16.72
N ALA A 872 -31.55 2.02 17.10
CA ALA A 872 -31.69 0.80 16.32
C ALA A 872 -33.14 0.30 16.42
N GLY A 873 -33.90 0.41 15.33
CA GLY A 873 -35.33 0.08 15.37
C GLY A 873 -36.09 0.36 14.08
N GLY A 874 -37.40 0.53 14.21
CA GLY A 874 -38.26 0.92 13.08
C GLY A 874 -38.09 2.39 12.69
N LYS A 875 -38.76 2.84 11.63
CA LYS A 875 -38.81 4.27 11.30
C LYS A 875 -39.56 5.07 12.36
N SER A 876 -39.19 6.33 12.58
CA SER A 876 -39.98 7.29 13.37
C SER A 876 -41.19 7.81 12.60
N GLY A 877 -41.09 7.89 11.27
CA GLY A 877 -42.20 8.30 10.39
C GLY A 877 -41.87 8.20 8.90
N ASP A 878 -42.82 8.64 8.08
CA ASP A 878 -42.71 8.71 6.62
C ASP A 878 -42.50 10.17 6.18
N GLY A 879 -41.60 10.38 5.22
CA GLY A 879 -41.28 11.69 4.67
C GLY A 879 -40.05 11.68 3.77
N GLU A 880 -40.10 12.45 2.69
CA GLU A 880 -38.91 12.72 1.86
C GLU A 880 -37.98 13.71 2.58
N ASN A 881 -36.68 13.62 2.31
CA ASN A 881 -35.72 14.62 2.76
C ASN A 881 -36.11 15.99 2.17
N PRO A 882 -36.48 17.00 2.99
CA PRO A 882 -36.83 18.32 2.49
C PRO A 882 -35.61 19.08 1.95
N ASN A 883 -34.42 18.68 2.37
CA ASN A 883 -33.17 19.27 1.91
C ASN A 883 -32.73 18.61 0.61
N LYS A 884 -32.20 19.42 -0.31
CA LYS A 884 -31.63 18.96 -1.57
C LYS A 884 -30.14 19.25 -1.57
N ASP A 885 -29.37 18.34 -2.14
CA ASP A 885 -27.97 18.60 -2.41
C ASP A 885 -27.84 19.74 -3.42
N ASP A 886 -26.88 20.63 -3.18
CA ASP A 886 -26.52 21.63 -4.15
C ASP A 886 -25.75 20.97 -5.29
N SER A 887 -26.49 20.63 -6.34
CA SER A 887 -26.01 19.87 -7.51
C SER A 887 -25.11 20.69 -8.44
N GLN A 888 -24.86 21.98 -8.15
CA GLN A 888 -24.19 22.89 -9.09
C GLN A 888 -22.67 23.08 -8.91
N GLU A 889 -22.03 22.60 -7.85
CA GLU A 889 -20.67 23.09 -7.50
C GLU A 889 -19.56 22.04 -7.44
N ILE A 890 -19.22 21.44 -8.59
CA ILE A 890 -17.80 21.11 -8.89
C ILE A 890 -17.41 21.60 -10.31
N THR A 891 -18.31 22.32 -11.00
CA THR A 891 -18.08 22.80 -12.38
C THR A 891 -17.48 24.21 -12.46
N LYS A 892 -17.34 24.93 -11.35
CA LYS A 892 -16.61 26.20 -11.32
C LYS A 892 -15.18 25.98 -10.81
N PRO A 893 -14.14 26.28 -11.61
CA PRO A 893 -12.80 26.39 -11.06
C PRO A 893 -12.78 27.56 -10.07
N GLU A 894 -12.40 27.31 -8.82
CA GLU A 894 -12.02 28.40 -7.92
C GLU A 894 -10.82 29.13 -8.53
N ALA A 895 -11.02 30.41 -8.83
CA ALA A 895 -9.93 31.29 -9.19
C ALA A 895 -9.02 31.43 -7.96
N THR A 896 -7.88 30.74 -7.99
CA THR A 896 -6.79 30.94 -7.04
C THR A 896 -6.31 32.37 -7.22
N THR A 897 -6.80 33.28 -6.36
CA THR A 897 -6.29 34.65 -6.32
C THR A 897 -4.97 34.58 -5.56
N ALA A 898 -3.89 34.26 -6.27
CA ALA A 898 -2.54 34.44 -5.77
C ALA A 898 -2.34 35.94 -5.52
N LYS A 899 -2.49 36.38 -4.27
CA LYS A 899 -2.03 37.69 -3.85
C LYS A 899 -0.50 37.65 -3.92
N GLN A 900 0.07 38.37 -4.89
CA GLN A 900 1.51 38.66 -4.90
C GLN A 900 1.89 39.29 -3.55
N SER A 901 2.82 38.67 -2.84
CA SER A 901 3.52 39.30 -1.73
C SER A 901 4.41 40.41 -2.29
N GLU A 902 3.89 41.64 -2.29
CA GLU A 902 4.73 42.83 -2.44
C GLU A 902 5.61 43.00 -1.21
N THR A 903 6.91 43.08 -1.46
CA THR A 903 7.93 43.36 -0.45
C THR A 903 7.83 44.84 -0.07
N THR A 904 7.29 45.14 1.10
CA THR A 904 7.26 46.51 1.65
C THR A 904 8.66 46.93 2.13
N THR A 905 9.32 47.76 1.35
CA THR A 905 10.40 48.65 1.83
C THR A 905 9.74 49.97 2.24
N LYS A 906 9.86 50.35 3.51
CA LYS A 906 9.46 51.67 4.00
C LYS A 906 10.51 52.71 3.58
N GLU A 907 10.08 53.78 2.90
CA GLU A 907 10.60 55.12 3.14
C GLU A 907 9.61 56.21 2.69
N GLU A 908 9.26 57.04 3.67
CA GLU A 908 8.94 58.48 3.69
C GLU A 908 8.17 59.23 2.56
N THR A 909 7.03 59.80 3.00
CA THR A 909 6.51 61.19 2.75
C THR A 909 6.29 61.64 1.29
N THR A 910 5.08 61.98 0.81
CA THR A 910 4.35 63.24 1.13
C THR A 910 2.95 63.26 0.49
N THR A 911 1.96 63.63 1.30
CA THR A 911 0.80 64.53 1.07
C THR A 911 0.13 64.66 -0.32
N LYS A 912 -1.16 64.28 -0.39
CA LYS A 912 -2.38 65.14 -0.52
C LYS A 912 -3.45 64.57 -1.47
N LYS A 913 -4.66 64.37 -0.88
CA LYS A 913 -6.03 64.79 -1.33
C LYS A 913 -6.50 64.35 -2.73
N GLN A 914 -7.75 63.93 -2.96
CA GLN A 914 -9.02 64.02 -2.24
C GLN A 914 -10.05 63.16 -3.04
N GLU A 915 -11.05 62.60 -2.34
CA GLU A 915 -12.48 62.50 -2.73
C GLU A 915 -12.85 61.73 -4.05
N GLU A 916 -13.92 60.95 -4.19
CA GLU A 916 -15.17 60.76 -3.43
C GLU A 916 -16.00 59.59 -4.03
N THR A 917 -16.89 58.99 -3.21
CA THR A 917 -18.21 58.35 -3.53
C THR A 917 -18.31 57.16 -4.51
N VAL A 918 -18.78 55.94 -4.14
CA VAL A 918 -20.14 55.49 -3.68
C VAL A 918 -21.18 55.79 -4.78
N SER A 919 -22.02 54.91 -5.35
CA SER A 919 -22.55 53.57 -5.04
C SER A 919 -23.48 53.09 -6.19
N LYS A 920 -23.75 51.76 -6.24
CA LYS A 920 -25.07 51.10 -6.51
C LYS A 920 -25.79 51.38 -7.86
N GLU A 921 -26.67 50.54 -8.44
CA GLU A 921 -27.46 49.38 -8.04
C GLU A 921 -28.10 48.74 -9.30
N GLN A 922 -28.50 47.45 -9.19
CA GLN A 922 -29.69 46.76 -9.75
C GLN A 922 -30.01 46.79 -11.27
N THR A 923 -30.50 45.72 -11.90
CA THR A 923 -31.91 45.23 -11.85
C THR A 923 -32.02 43.93 -12.73
N THR A 924 -32.64 42.79 -12.28
CA THR A 924 -34.02 42.24 -12.55
C THR A 924 -34.41 42.03 -14.03
N THR A 925 -35.17 41.04 -14.55
CA THR A 925 -35.74 39.70 -14.21
C THR A 925 -36.35 39.12 -15.52
N ASP A 926 -36.70 37.82 -15.53
CA ASP A 926 -37.84 37.14 -16.21
C ASP A 926 -37.83 36.62 -17.68
N LYS A 927 -37.85 35.27 -17.76
CA LYS A 927 -38.83 34.32 -18.37
C LYS A 927 -39.56 34.58 -19.71
N LEU A 928 -39.46 33.59 -20.64
CA LEU A 928 -40.49 32.61 -21.12
C LEU A 928 -40.46 32.29 -22.65
N ASN A 929 -40.46 30.98 -22.94
CA ASN A 929 -41.18 30.18 -23.96
C ASN A 929 -41.10 30.38 -25.50
N GLU A 930 -41.03 29.20 -26.16
CA GLU A 930 -41.73 28.67 -27.37
C GLU A 930 -40.78 28.00 -28.38
N SER A 931 -40.87 26.67 -28.62
CA SER A 931 -41.76 25.93 -29.57
C SER A 931 -41.17 25.92 -31.01
N THR A 932 -41.25 24.92 -31.90
CA THR A 932 -41.75 23.54 -31.97
C THR A 932 -41.25 22.89 -33.29
N THR A 933 -41.07 21.55 -33.32
CA THR A 933 -41.40 20.54 -34.39
C THR A 933 -40.91 20.67 -35.86
N GLU A 934 -40.80 19.65 -36.72
CA GLU A 934 -41.29 18.24 -36.83
C GLU A 934 -40.50 17.50 -37.97
N GLN A 935 -40.06 16.24 -37.83
CA GLN A 935 -40.65 14.96 -38.37
C GLN A 935 -40.42 14.67 -39.89
N ILE A 936 -40.34 13.43 -40.45
CA ILE A 936 -40.95 12.11 -40.11
C ILE A 936 -40.28 10.94 -40.91
N GLN A 937 -40.28 9.73 -40.29
CA GLN A 937 -40.45 8.29 -40.72
C GLN A 937 -39.97 7.72 -42.09
N VAL A 938 -39.77 6.40 -42.32
CA VAL A 938 -40.52 5.14 -42.05
C VAL A 938 -39.55 3.92 -42.22
N THR A 939 -39.37 2.99 -41.25
CA THR A 939 -39.86 1.57 -41.12
C THR A 939 -39.52 0.59 -42.29
N THR A 940 -39.20 -0.72 -42.16
CA THR A 940 -39.63 -1.83 -41.27
C THR A 940 -38.77 -3.12 -41.44
N LYS A 941 -38.60 -3.92 -40.35
CA LYS A 941 -38.72 -5.42 -40.15
C LYS A 941 -38.16 -6.51 -41.11
N ASP A 942 -37.41 -7.51 -40.57
CA ASP A 942 -37.87 -8.89 -40.19
C ASP A 942 -36.72 -9.93 -39.90
N GLU A 943 -36.76 -10.51 -38.69
CA GLU A 943 -36.67 -11.91 -38.21
C GLU A 943 -36.00 -13.15 -38.92
N ILE A 944 -35.37 -13.99 -38.05
CA ILE A 944 -35.34 -15.49 -37.96
C ILE A 944 -34.09 -16.35 -38.37
N LYS A 945 -33.54 -17.06 -37.35
CA LYS A 945 -33.23 -18.53 -37.18
C LYS A 945 -31.81 -19.06 -36.88
N GLU A 946 -31.83 -19.98 -35.91
CA GLU A 946 -30.85 -20.97 -35.45
C GLU A 946 -30.22 -21.84 -36.56
N ASN A 947 -29.04 -22.41 -36.27
CA ASN A 947 -28.80 -23.83 -36.53
C ASN A 947 -27.69 -24.44 -35.65
N GLN A 948 -28.02 -25.54 -34.98
CA GLN A 948 -27.08 -26.57 -34.50
C GLN A 948 -26.60 -27.44 -35.66
N SER A 949 -25.38 -27.97 -35.57
CA SER A 949 -25.05 -29.30 -36.12
C SER A 949 -23.85 -29.91 -35.39
N THR A 950 -24.12 -31.04 -34.74
CA THR A 950 -23.16 -32.08 -34.36
C THR A 950 -22.67 -32.84 -35.60
N LYS A 951 -21.46 -33.41 -35.55
CA LYS A 951 -21.18 -34.78 -36.02
C LYS A 951 -19.81 -35.28 -35.58
N ASP A 952 -19.87 -36.48 -35.01
CA ASP A 952 -18.81 -37.38 -34.58
C ASP A 952 -17.78 -37.72 -35.67
N ASN A 953 -16.56 -38.08 -35.24
CA ASN A 953 -16.01 -39.35 -35.67
C ASN A 953 -15.07 -40.00 -34.63
N LYS A 954 -15.26 -41.31 -34.49
CA LYS A 954 -14.71 -42.27 -33.52
C LYS A 954 -13.31 -42.80 -33.88
N HIS A 955 -12.66 -43.34 -32.83
CA HIS A 955 -11.71 -44.47 -32.79
C HIS A 955 -10.35 -44.30 -33.51
N SER A 956 -9.23 -44.83 -33.01
CA SER A 956 -9.00 -46.07 -32.22
C SER A 956 -7.67 -46.03 -31.46
N ASP A 957 -7.63 -46.87 -30.41
CA ASP A 957 -6.47 -47.34 -29.63
C ASP A 957 -5.21 -47.68 -30.45
N VAL A 958 -4.02 -47.52 -29.86
CA VAL A 958 -3.09 -48.65 -29.59
C VAL A 958 -2.10 -48.28 -28.45
N THR A 959 -1.96 -49.28 -27.60
CA THR A 959 -1.17 -49.58 -26.42
C THR A 959 0.36 -49.36 -26.46
N THR A 960 0.93 -49.36 -25.24
CA THR A 960 2.19 -50.00 -24.77
C THR A 960 3.55 -49.26 -24.70
N THR A 961 4.03 -49.20 -23.43
CA THR A 961 5.38 -49.47 -22.90
C THR A 961 6.54 -48.46 -23.02
N ALA A 962 6.86 -47.89 -21.86
CA ALA A 962 8.10 -48.05 -21.08
C ALA A 962 9.51 -47.99 -21.75
N ASN A 963 10.34 -47.20 -21.06
CA ASN A 963 11.79 -47.31 -20.82
C ASN A 963 12.79 -46.45 -21.64
N LYS A 964 13.45 -45.59 -20.83
CA LYS A 964 14.90 -45.37 -20.67
C LYS A 964 15.80 -45.06 -21.88
N GLU A 965 16.54 -43.97 -21.65
CA GLU A 965 17.94 -43.71 -22.00
C GLU A 965 18.32 -43.52 -23.47
N GLY A 966 18.62 -42.25 -23.79
CA GLY A 966 19.86 -41.85 -24.47
C GLY A 966 19.86 -41.86 -25.99
N PHE A 967 20.18 -40.70 -26.60
CA PHE A 967 21.06 -40.50 -27.77
C PHE A 967 21.07 -38.98 -28.06
N SER A 968 22.17 -38.25 -27.86
CA SER A 968 23.26 -38.01 -28.82
C SER A 968 22.83 -37.35 -30.15
N THR A 969 22.84 -36.01 -30.12
CA THR A 969 23.48 -35.06 -31.06
C THR A 969 23.61 -35.35 -32.57
N GLY A 970 23.19 -34.35 -33.35
CA GLY A 970 23.88 -33.77 -34.53
C GLY A 970 23.24 -32.40 -34.83
N GLY A 971 23.90 -31.23 -34.88
CA GLY A 971 25.28 -30.85 -35.18
C GLY A 971 25.30 -30.23 -36.59
N VAL A 972 25.47 -28.90 -36.76
CA VAL A 972 26.72 -28.16 -37.11
C VAL A 972 26.55 -26.69 -36.68
N GLY A 973 27.50 -25.92 -36.11
CA GLY A 973 28.88 -26.13 -35.73
C GLY A 973 29.61 -24.77 -35.58
N ASN A 974 30.10 -24.46 -34.38
CA ASN A 974 31.44 -23.88 -34.20
C ASN A 974 31.93 -24.17 -32.78
N GLY A 975 32.88 -25.10 -32.68
CA GLY A 975 33.38 -25.63 -31.43
C GLY A 975 34.53 -24.81 -30.88
N GLU A 976 34.29 -24.09 -29.78
CA GLU A 976 35.34 -23.85 -28.79
C GLU A 976 35.01 -24.64 -27.51
N LYS A 977 35.71 -25.76 -27.28
CA LYS A 977 35.72 -26.39 -25.95
C LYS A 977 36.42 -25.43 -25.00
N TYR A 978 35.66 -24.63 -24.27
CA TYR A 978 36.19 -23.68 -23.31
C TYR A 978 36.93 -24.38 -22.17
N GLN A 979 38.26 -24.49 -22.26
CA GLN A 979 39.07 -25.13 -21.24
C GLN A 979 38.95 -24.41 -19.89
N ALA A 980 38.57 -25.15 -18.84
CA ALA A 980 38.52 -24.61 -17.49
C ALA A 980 39.91 -24.11 -17.04
N PRO A 981 40.00 -23.04 -16.24
CA PRO A 981 41.29 -22.50 -15.80
C PRO A 981 42.13 -23.54 -15.05
N GLY A 982 43.45 -23.45 -15.21
CA GLY A 982 44.39 -24.33 -14.53
C GLY A 982 44.24 -24.35 -13.00
N LYS A 983 44.62 -25.47 -12.37
CA LYS A 983 44.59 -25.63 -10.91
C LYS A 983 45.47 -24.57 -10.22
N VAL A 984 44.93 -23.91 -9.20
CA VAL A 984 45.67 -22.91 -8.40
C VAL A 984 46.84 -23.57 -7.68
N LYS A 985 48.06 -23.07 -7.91
CA LYS A 985 49.32 -23.54 -7.30
C LYS A 985 49.87 -22.54 -6.26
N LYS A 986 50.75 -23.01 -5.37
CA LYS A 986 51.44 -22.21 -4.35
C LYS A 986 50.51 -21.42 -3.39
N LEU A 987 49.38 -21.99 -2.97
CA LEU A 987 48.51 -21.38 -1.94
C LEU A 987 49.25 -21.28 -0.59
N LYS A 988 49.42 -20.06 -0.11
CA LYS A 988 50.05 -19.72 1.18
C LYS A 988 49.03 -19.03 2.10
N VAL A 989 49.10 -19.35 3.39
CA VAL A 989 48.35 -18.68 4.46
C VAL A 989 49.37 -18.12 5.45
N LYS A 990 49.39 -16.80 5.66
CA LYS A 990 50.30 -16.10 6.58
C LYS A 990 49.52 -15.22 7.55
N LYS A 991 50.03 -15.03 8.77
CA LYS A 991 49.52 -14.01 9.72
C LYS A 991 49.72 -12.62 9.10
N LYS A 992 48.70 -11.75 9.13
CA LYS A 992 48.83 -10.33 8.76
C LYS A 992 48.82 -9.43 10.00
N SER A 993 47.96 -9.71 10.97
CA SER A 993 47.90 -9.02 12.27
C SER A 993 47.27 -9.92 13.35
N LEU A 994 47.09 -9.42 14.57
CA LEU A 994 46.40 -10.13 15.65
C LEU A 994 44.99 -10.62 15.26
N LYS A 995 44.26 -9.85 14.44
CA LYS A 995 42.88 -10.15 14.01
C LYS A 995 42.76 -10.67 12.57
N LYS A 996 43.82 -10.65 11.74
CA LYS A 996 43.73 -10.93 10.28
C LYS A 996 44.80 -11.91 9.76
N ILE A 997 44.43 -12.73 8.76
CA ILE A 997 45.36 -13.56 7.95
C ILE A 997 45.34 -13.14 6.48
N ARG A 998 46.44 -13.37 5.78
CA ARG A 998 46.59 -13.16 4.33
C ARG A 998 46.72 -14.49 3.62
N LEU A 999 45.85 -14.72 2.64
CA LEU A 999 45.88 -15.81 1.68
C LEU A 999 46.48 -15.28 0.37
N SER A 1000 47.40 -16.02 -0.24
CA SER A 1000 48.02 -15.65 -1.53
C SER A 1000 48.37 -16.89 -2.33
N TRP A 1001 48.23 -16.84 -3.66
CA TRP A 1001 48.54 -17.95 -4.57
C TRP A 1001 49.15 -17.47 -5.89
N LYS A 1002 49.73 -18.38 -6.68
CA LYS A 1002 50.23 -18.05 -8.02
C LYS A 1002 49.04 -17.73 -8.94
N LYS A 1003 49.10 -16.63 -9.69
CA LYS A 1003 48.08 -16.27 -10.68
C LYS A 1003 47.96 -17.40 -11.72
N VAL A 1004 46.73 -17.77 -12.04
CA VAL A 1004 46.39 -18.74 -13.08
C VAL A 1004 46.19 -17.96 -14.39
N SER A 1005 46.88 -18.37 -15.46
CA SER A 1005 46.73 -17.75 -16.78
C SER A 1005 45.30 -17.91 -17.30
N GLY A 1006 44.74 -16.85 -17.91
CA GLY A 1006 43.38 -16.86 -18.45
C GLY A 1006 42.24 -16.87 -17.41
N ALA A 1007 42.50 -16.70 -16.12
CA ALA A 1007 41.46 -16.64 -15.10
C ALA A 1007 40.93 -15.21 -14.89
N ASN A 1008 39.60 -15.03 -14.94
CA ASN A 1008 38.91 -13.78 -14.59
C ASN A 1008 38.83 -13.57 -13.06
N GLY A 1009 38.89 -14.65 -12.27
CA GLY A 1009 38.97 -14.54 -10.81
C GLY A 1009 39.13 -15.88 -10.09
N TYR A 1010 38.94 -15.86 -8.77
CA TYR A 1010 39.15 -16.99 -7.88
C TYR A 1010 38.03 -17.11 -6.86
N GLN A 1011 37.69 -18.35 -6.50
CA GLN A 1011 36.77 -18.68 -5.42
C GLN A 1011 37.56 -19.29 -4.25
N VAL A 1012 37.45 -18.67 -3.08
CA VAL A 1012 38.11 -19.10 -1.84
C VAL A 1012 37.10 -19.83 -0.96
N SER A 1013 37.44 -21.04 -0.54
CA SER A 1013 36.60 -21.86 0.33
C SER A 1013 37.34 -22.27 1.60
N VAL A 1014 36.65 -22.24 2.74
CA VAL A 1014 37.20 -22.49 4.07
C VAL A 1014 36.34 -23.46 4.86
N LYS A 1015 36.97 -24.26 5.71
CA LYS A 1015 36.31 -24.97 6.82
C LYS A 1015 37.12 -24.85 8.11
N VAL A 1016 36.44 -24.96 9.25
CA VAL A 1016 36.99 -24.72 10.60
C VAL A 1016 37.10 -25.98 11.48
N ARG A 1017 36.84 -27.17 10.89
CA ARG A 1017 36.98 -28.50 11.52
C ARG A 1017 37.61 -29.48 10.53
N LYS A 1018 38.33 -30.52 11.01
CA LYS A 1018 39.00 -31.53 10.16
C LYS A 1018 37.97 -32.30 9.32
N LYS A 1019 36.88 -32.77 9.95
CA LYS A 1019 35.69 -33.34 9.32
C LYS A 1019 34.61 -32.24 9.18
N GLY A 1020 34.10 -32.04 7.96
CA GLY A 1020 33.15 -30.96 7.63
C GLY A 1020 33.27 -30.48 6.18
N LYS A 1021 32.18 -29.89 5.65
CA LYS A 1021 32.09 -29.34 4.28
C LYS A 1021 32.82 -27.99 4.16
N PHE A 1022 33.44 -27.72 3.00
CA PHE A 1022 34.05 -26.41 2.71
C PHE A 1022 32.96 -25.42 2.28
N LYS A 1023 32.86 -24.26 2.94
CA LYS A 1023 31.99 -23.16 2.52
C LYS A 1023 32.77 -22.16 1.69
N VAL A 1024 32.17 -21.63 0.62
CA VAL A 1024 32.74 -20.52 -0.15
C VAL A 1024 32.64 -19.26 0.71
N VAL A 1025 33.73 -18.53 0.87
CA VAL A 1025 33.78 -17.32 1.73
C VAL A 1025 34.07 -16.05 0.96
N LYS A 1026 34.57 -16.15 -0.28
CA LYS A 1026 34.75 -15.00 -1.18
C LYS A 1026 34.99 -15.45 -2.61
N THR A 1027 34.47 -14.69 -3.56
CA THR A 1027 34.88 -14.70 -4.98
C THR A 1027 35.60 -13.38 -5.26
N ILE A 1028 36.81 -13.43 -5.84
CA ILE A 1028 37.71 -12.26 -5.94
C ILE A 1028 38.54 -12.30 -7.23
N ARG A 1029 38.76 -11.15 -7.89
CA ARG A 1029 39.59 -11.06 -9.11
C ARG A 1029 41.10 -11.13 -8.84
N LYS A 1030 41.55 -10.65 -7.67
CA LYS A 1030 42.96 -10.61 -7.24
C LYS A 1030 43.44 -11.99 -6.72
N ASN A 1031 44.72 -12.32 -6.88
CA ASN A 1031 45.33 -13.58 -6.38
C ASN A 1031 45.76 -13.54 -4.89
N LYS A 1032 45.16 -12.62 -4.13
CA LYS A 1032 45.40 -12.40 -2.70
C LYS A 1032 44.10 -12.02 -2.00
N TYR A 1033 43.90 -12.50 -0.77
CA TYR A 1033 42.72 -12.21 0.04
C TYR A 1033 43.10 -12.06 1.52
N ILE A 1034 42.59 -11.03 2.19
CA ILE A 1034 42.79 -10.79 3.62
C ILE A 1034 41.46 -11.06 4.33
N ARG A 1035 41.47 -11.90 5.35
CA ARG A 1035 40.27 -12.22 6.13
C ARG A 1035 40.52 -12.13 7.63
N ARG A 1036 39.45 -11.88 8.40
CA ARG A 1036 39.46 -12.01 9.86
C ARG A 1036 39.79 -13.45 10.26
N LYS A 1037 40.55 -13.59 11.33
CA LYS A 1037 40.92 -14.86 11.96
C LYS A 1037 39.70 -15.52 12.61
N TYR A 1038 39.64 -16.85 12.64
CA TYR A 1038 38.74 -17.55 13.58
C TYR A 1038 39.52 -17.77 14.88
N ARG A 1039 39.10 -17.14 15.98
CA ARG A 1039 39.76 -17.28 17.29
C ARG A 1039 39.84 -18.76 17.69
N ASN A 1040 41.02 -19.20 18.13
CA ASN A 1040 41.29 -20.55 18.65
C ASN A 1040 40.91 -21.74 17.75
N LYS A 1041 40.76 -21.53 16.43
CA LYS A 1041 40.40 -22.61 15.47
C LYS A 1041 41.50 -22.87 14.46
N ILE A 1042 41.67 -24.14 14.09
CA ILE A 1042 42.45 -24.56 12.91
C ILE A 1042 41.55 -24.39 11.68
N ILE A 1043 42.05 -23.72 10.65
CA ILE A 1043 41.35 -23.59 9.38
C ILE A 1043 41.99 -24.39 8.27
N TYR A 1044 41.15 -24.81 7.34
CA TYR A 1044 41.53 -25.47 6.10
C TYR A 1044 41.02 -24.62 4.95
N VAL A 1045 41.92 -24.24 4.04
CA VAL A 1045 41.62 -23.32 2.93
C VAL A 1045 41.92 -24.00 1.60
N LYS A 1046 41.04 -23.86 0.62
CA LYS A 1046 41.30 -24.20 -0.78
C LYS A 1046 40.79 -23.10 -1.70
N VAL A 1047 41.42 -22.94 -2.86
CA VAL A 1047 41.08 -21.89 -3.84
C VAL A 1047 40.98 -22.51 -5.23
N ARG A 1048 39.98 -22.12 -6.03
CA ARG A 1048 39.91 -22.47 -7.47
C ARG A 1048 39.81 -21.20 -8.31
N ALA A 1049 40.36 -21.24 -9.53
CA ALA A 1049 40.22 -20.16 -10.50
C ALA A 1049 38.90 -20.34 -11.29
N TYR A 1050 38.35 -19.25 -11.82
CA TYR A 1050 37.25 -19.28 -12.77
C TYR A 1050 37.53 -18.33 -13.94
N LYS A 1051 36.94 -18.64 -15.09
CA LYS A 1051 36.85 -17.74 -16.24
C LYS A 1051 35.38 -17.49 -16.59
N ILE A 1052 35.10 -16.35 -17.21
CA ILE A 1052 33.77 -15.98 -17.68
C ILE A 1052 33.76 -16.23 -19.19
N VAL A 1053 32.81 -17.04 -19.65
CA VAL A 1053 32.58 -17.33 -21.07
C VAL A 1053 31.09 -17.25 -21.30
N ALA A 1054 30.65 -16.42 -22.25
CA ALA A 1054 29.23 -16.19 -22.55
C ALA A 1054 28.39 -15.99 -21.27
N GLY A 1055 28.83 -15.08 -20.40
CA GLY A 1055 28.20 -14.78 -19.10
C GLY A 1055 28.40 -15.82 -17.99
N ASN A 1056 28.84 -17.04 -18.32
CA ASN A 1056 28.90 -18.16 -17.37
C ASN A 1056 30.30 -18.35 -16.74
N LYS A 1057 30.34 -18.65 -15.43
CA LYS A 1057 31.59 -18.92 -14.69
C LYS A 1057 32.00 -20.39 -14.83
N ILE A 1058 33.03 -20.65 -15.65
CA ILE A 1058 33.64 -21.97 -15.76
C ILE A 1058 34.76 -22.11 -14.73
N TYR A 1059 34.59 -23.04 -13.78
CA TYR A 1059 35.49 -23.22 -12.65
C TYR A 1059 36.56 -24.30 -12.90
N GLY A 1060 37.81 -23.97 -12.59
CA GLY A 1060 38.93 -24.91 -12.57
C GLY A 1060 38.95 -25.81 -11.32
N LYS A 1061 39.90 -26.75 -11.29
CA LYS A 1061 40.13 -27.62 -10.12
C LYS A 1061 40.59 -26.80 -8.91
N TYR A 1062 40.10 -27.16 -7.72
CA TYR A 1062 40.58 -26.59 -6.45
C TYR A 1062 42.06 -26.89 -6.20
N SER A 1063 42.76 -25.95 -5.55
CA SER A 1063 44.10 -26.14 -5.00
C SER A 1063 44.14 -27.29 -3.99
N ALA A 1064 45.35 -27.76 -3.68
CA ALA A 1064 45.55 -28.55 -2.46
C ALA A 1064 45.07 -27.73 -1.24
N VAL A 1065 44.50 -28.43 -0.26
CA VAL A 1065 44.00 -27.82 0.97
C VAL A 1065 45.19 -27.36 1.83
N LYS A 1066 45.20 -26.10 2.25
CA LYS A 1066 46.19 -25.58 3.20
C LYS A 1066 45.60 -25.48 4.59
N LYS A 1067 46.19 -26.21 5.54
CA LYS A 1067 45.90 -26.12 6.97
C LYS A 1067 46.66 -24.93 7.57
N TYR A 1068 46.00 -24.13 8.40
CA TYR A 1068 46.61 -23.05 9.17
C TYR A 1068 46.07 -23.09 10.61
N LYS A 1069 46.96 -23.27 11.58
CA LYS A 1069 46.64 -23.13 13.01
C LYS A 1069 46.79 -21.67 13.36
N ASN A 1070 45.70 -21.07 13.84
CA ASN A 1070 45.73 -19.70 14.29
C ASN A 1070 46.47 -19.65 15.65
N LYS A 1071 47.77 -19.31 15.61
CA LYS A 1071 48.56 -18.95 16.80
C LYS A 1071 48.24 -17.52 17.20
#